data_AF-A0A5J4V1E2-F1
#
_entry.id   AF-A0A5J4V1E2-F1
#
_cell.length_a   1.000
_cell.length_b   1.000
_cell.length_c   1.000
_cell.angle_alpha   90.00
_cell.angle_beta   90.00
_cell.angle_gamma   90.00
#
_symmetry.space_group_name_H-M   'P 1'
#
loop_
_entity.id
_entity.type
_entity.pdbx_description
1 polymer ?
#
loop_
_entity_poly.entity_id
_entity_poly.type
_entity_poly.pdbx_seq_one_letter_code
_entity_poly.pdbx_strand_id
1 'polypeptide(L)'
;MSAATSNSYGGAINARLTSTSGRLDIISCNFIGCRAGSSGGALYYQIGNQDESTLRNLTFSQCQAYTNGSAIFISLSSGGKLKITGSCAFTDCKTESSSGSGGGIYGLVSDENSQLTFEDSVTFERCSSVQGGGMNLHVNSSGKLRMSGSWLFTNCSCKSLGGGCMISNEKNYEMYLLGTMNFEGCLSEGYGGGLCVQSQGVGQITINEMSFSNCNSTIEGGGFYSEFIHGVQITFTGKITFDNCNSNGSGGGIGFGNVGAIVNFNTTEQILIYNCNSMHSGGGIYCQISDQGLVQVNNMKFNKCNSQNSGGGIYAYIDDGGQLILDKSCELYLCESNWNGGGIYIQIDFIEQCKFAINDAYIHECKALNSTNTSLSFSYYGFGGGIFLGVVEYYDPSTELIDLHGMKIYNNSADKFGQSLFVVMIQIEDFCQYGILGEYVKGNYSDRYSDEKDLEGIPLELSTFNTSIQALIIRLQKPLELYWRTLGILNKAQVTVNVSNPVGKLIFHIEGQRMIPGYLNVKIFELRDKTQEEIDQEQKEMNNKYNKNILKLLKRTSSQFPITLKHQTGNHQQISISSDSRIEKNLRNYDNEIIYPPEDESIFLIPIEGEIQNNQTATFGMNEYKWLNYKQKVYGIAISNDRNIFTGKDGLIIEDDENAAVQLEVIIEDDVEKEQEEQQQEEQDEEKKEKSLTVGIIWGIAVGSLVIVAVIIIIVIVSFVISKKLRRQKRLEKEHLEQFGK
;
A
#
# COMPACT_ATOMS: atom_id res chain seq x y z
N MET A 1 54.08 -13.05 -15.10
CA MET A 1 54.32 -14.50 -15.28
C MET A 1 53.39 -15.02 -16.36
N SER A 2 53.90 -15.86 -17.26
CA SER A 2 53.14 -16.42 -18.39
C SER A 2 53.17 -17.96 -18.36
N ALA A 3 52.04 -18.60 -18.65
CA ALA A 3 51.89 -20.06 -18.79
C ALA A 3 52.37 -20.90 -17.60
N ALA A 4 52.42 -20.31 -16.39
CA ALA A 4 52.81 -21.03 -15.18
C ALA A 4 51.76 -22.11 -14.86
N THR A 5 52.20 -23.37 -14.75
CA THR A 5 51.30 -24.53 -14.62
C THR A 5 51.65 -25.35 -13.38
N SER A 6 50.64 -25.69 -12.58
CA SER A 6 50.72 -26.60 -11.43
C SER A 6 49.71 -27.72 -11.58
N ASN A 7 50.08 -28.96 -11.20
CA ASN A 7 49.14 -30.08 -11.14
C ASN A 7 48.21 -30.03 -9.92
N SER A 8 48.43 -29.08 -8.99
CA SER A 8 47.64 -28.93 -7.77
C SER A 8 47.13 -27.50 -7.62
N TYR A 9 47.60 -26.76 -6.63
CA TYR A 9 47.17 -25.40 -6.29
C TYR A 9 48.17 -24.37 -6.82
N GLY A 10 47.69 -23.20 -7.21
CA GLY A 10 48.53 -22.05 -7.55
C GLY A 10 49.41 -22.32 -8.77
N GLY A 11 48.94 -22.00 -9.98
CA GLY A 11 49.75 -22.23 -11.19
C GLY A 11 51.07 -21.44 -11.16
N ALA A 12 51.06 -20.25 -10.55
CA ALA A 12 52.25 -19.44 -10.33
C ALA A 12 52.70 -19.44 -8.86
N ILE A 13 51.77 -19.19 -7.92
CA ILE A 13 52.10 -19.04 -6.49
C ILE A 13 51.07 -19.80 -5.65
N ASN A 14 51.58 -20.60 -4.72
CA ASN A 14 50.81 -21.28 -3.66
C ASN A 14 51.31 -20.78 -2.30
N ALA A 15 50.57 -19.84 -1.72
CA ALA A 15 50.89 -19.16 -0.46
C ALA A 15 50.03 -19.71 0.68
N ARG A 16 50.68 -20.25 1.70
CA ARG A 16 50.06 -20.73 2.95
C ARG A 16 50.69 -19.99 4.12
N LEU A 17 50.00 -18.96 4.60
CA LEU A 17 50.44 -18.06 5.66
C LEU A 17 49.65 -18.39 6.94
N THR A 18 50.28 -19.13 7.85
CA THR A 18 49.65 -19.58 9.09
C THR A 18 50.61 -19.48 10.28
N SER A 19 51.58 -18.57 10.24
CA SER A 19 52.74 -18.56 11.16
C SER A 19 52.76 -17.39 12.16
N THR A 20 51.64 -16.71 12.39
CA THR A 20 51.45 -15.55 13.32
C THR A 20 52.22 -14.28 12.95
N SER A 21 52.90 -14.26 11.80
CA SER A 21 53.58 -13.09 11.20
C SER A 21 53.80 -13.26 9.68
N GLY A 22 53.09 -14.19 9.04
CA GLY A 22 53.21 -14.44 7.61
C GLY A 22 52.66 -13.28 6.78
N ARG A 23 53.40 -12.88 5.75
CA ARG A 23 52.98 -11.85 4.81
C ARG A 23 53.57 -12.11 3.42
N LEU A 24 52.73 -12.03 2.40
CA LEU A 24 53.15 -12.05 1.01
C LEU A 24 52.34 -11.01 0.23
N ASP A 25 53.00 -9.92 -0.15
CA ASP A 25 52.37 -8.91 -0.99
C ASP A 25 52.77 -9.12 -2.45
N ILE A 26 51.80 -9.03 -3.36
CA ILE A 26 52.03 -9.10 -4.81
C ILE A 26 51.54 -7.81 -5.44
N ILE A 27 52.46 -7.10 -6.09
CA ILE A 27 52.23 -5.74 -6.57
C ILE A 27 52.64 -5.66 -8.04
N SER A 28 51.80 -5.04 -8.86
CA SER A 28 52.12 -4.66 -10.25
C SER A 28 52.55 -5.85 -11.12
N CYS A 29 51.83 -6.97 -11.01
CA CYS A 29 52.11 -8.19 -11.75
C CYS A 29 51.00 -8.54 -12.75
N ASN A 30 51.41 -9.10 -13.88
CA ASN A 30 50.52 -9.64 -14.91
C ASN A 30 50.64 -11.17 -14.95
N PHE A 31 49.53 -11.88 -14.84
CA PHE A 31 49.44 -13.34 -14.91
C PHE A 31 48.67 -13.73 -16.17
N ILE A 32 49.33 -14.43 -17.09
CA ILE A 32 48.77 -14.73 -18.41
C ILE A 32 48.82 -16.23 -18.64
N GLY A 33 47.67 -16.86 -18.87
CA GLY A 33 47.60 -18.29 -19.19
C GLY A 33 48.03 -19.22 -18.05
N CYS A 34 47.98 -18.76 -16.79
CA CYS A 34 48.35 -19.59 -15.64
C CYS A 34 47.30 -20.68 -15.40
N ARG A 35 47.74 -21.90 -15.07
CA ARG A 35 46.88 -23.07 -14.93
C ARG A 35 47.15 -23.85 -13.64
N ALA A 36 46.08 -24.23 -12.94
CA ALA A 36 46.13 -25.14 -11.80
C ALA A 36 45.23 -26.37 -12.00
N GLY A 37 45.76 -27.56 -11.69
CA GLY A 37 45.00 -28.82 -11.72
C GLY A 37 43.93 -28.95 -10.62
N SER A 38 43.93 -28.03 -9.64
CA SER A 38 42.91 -27.90 -8.61
C SER A 38 42.35 -26.47 -8.57
N SER A 39 42.85 -25.60 -7.68
CA SER A 39 42.31 -24.25 -7.45
C SER A 39 43.40 -23.17 -7.53
N GLY A 40 42.99 -21.93 -7.84
CA GLY A 40 43.90 -20.79 -7.93
C GLY A 40 44.80 -20.88 -9.15
N GLY A 41 44.24 -20.71 -10.35
CA GLY A 41 44.99 -20.95 -11.59
C GLY A 41 46.27 -20.10 -11.70
N ALA A 42 46.28 -18.89 -11.15
CA ALA A 42 47.52 -18.13 -10.92
C ALA A 42 47.94 -18.18 -9.45
N LEU A 43 47.06 -17.76 -8.55
CA LEU A 43 47.36 -17.54 -7.14
C LEU A 43 46.46 -18.40 -6.25
N TYR A 44 47.06 -19.08 -5.29
CA TYR A 44 46.36 -19.73 -4.20
C TYR A 44 46.81 -19.10 -2.87
N TYR A 45 45.88 -18.52 -2.14
CA TYR A 45 46.10 -17.92 -0.82
C TYR A 45 45.28 -18.63 0.25
N GLN A 46 45.98 -19.17 1.23
CA GLN A 46 45.41 -19.58 2.52
C GLN A 46 46.08 -18.74 3.60
N ILE A 47 45.30 -17.91 4.30
CA ILE A 47 45.80 -16.98 5.32
C ILE A 47 45.04 -17.23 6.63
N GLY A 48 45.77 -17.39 7.72
CA GLY A 48 45.17 -17.42 9.04
C GLY A 48 46.13 -17.06 10.16
N ASN A 49 45.73 -17.29 11.40
CA ASN A 49 46.50 -16.92 12.59
C ASN A 49 46.87 -15.43 12.62
N GLN A 50 45.91 -14.56 12.28
CA GLN A 50 46.09 -13.09 12.20
C GLN A 50 47.08 -12.60 11.14
N ASP A 51 47.57 -13.48 10.24
CA ASP A 51 48.44 -13.09 9.14
C ASP A 51 47.68 -12.17 8.14
N GLU A 52 48.41 -11.27 7.48
CA GLU A 52 47.83 -10.26 6.59
C GLU A 52 48.64 -10.13 5.29
N SER A 53 47.98 -9.88 4.16
CA SER A 53 48.62 -9.70 2.86
C SER A 53 47.86 -8.75 1.94
N THR A 54 48.57 -8.20 0.95
CA THR A 54 48.02 -7.24 -0.02
C THR A 54 48.30 -7.67 -1.46
N LEU A 55 47.26 -7.69 -2.29
CA LEU A 55 47.35 -7.81 -3.74
C LEU A 55 47.02 -6.45 -4.37
N ARG A 56 47.93 -5.91 -5.19
CA ARG A 56 47.76 -4.55 -5.74
C ARG A 56 48.13 -4.43 -7.21
N ASN A 57 47.29 -3.77 -7.99
CA ASN A 57 47.53 -3.48 -9.42
C ASN A 57 47.84 -4.75 -10.24
N LEU A 58 46.95 -5.73 -10.20
CA LEU A 58 47.18 -7.05 -10.81
C LEU A 58 46.31 -7.30 -12.03
N THR A 59 46.88 -7.89 -13.07
CA THR A 59 46.08 -8.38 -14.21
C THR A 59 46.16 -9.88 -14.33
N PHE A 60 45.02 -10.50 -14.65
CA PHE A 60 44.86 -11.92 -14.87
C PHE A 60 44.17 -12.13 -16.22
N SER A 61 44.84 -12.79 -17.14
CA SER A 61 44.32 -13.04 -18.49
C SER A 61 44.37 -14.53 -18.78
N GLN A 62 43.26 -15.10 -19.25
CA GLN A 62 43.18 -16.49 -19.70
C GLN A 62 43.65 -17.52 -18.65
N CYS A 63 43.49 -17.20 -17.36
CA CYS A 63 43.86 -18.14 -16.29
C CYS A 63 42.81 -19.25 -16.17
N GLN A 64 43.24 -20.43 -15.75
CA GLN A 64 42.41 -21.63 -15.68
C GLN A 64 42.65 -22.40 -14.38
N ALA A 65 41.57 -22.86 -13.76
CA ALA A 65 41.63 -23.84 -12.67
C ALA A 65 40.65 -24.98 -12.94
N TYR A 66 40.93 -26.17 -12.42
CA TYR A 66 39.98 -27.25 -12.53
C TYR A 66 38.73 -26.96 -11.71
N THR A 67 38.86 -26.58 -10.43
CA THR A 67 37.71 -26.37 -9.53
C THR A 67 37.44 -24.89 -9.29
N ASN A 68 38.22 -24.22 -8.44
CA ASN A 68 37.81 -22.95 -7.84
C ASN A 68 38.81 -21.84 -8.12
N GLY A 69 38.30 -20.64 -8.43
CA GLY A 69 39.09 -19.42 -8.55
C GLY A 69 40.14 -19.54 -9.66
N SER A 70 39.72 -19.39 -10.91
CA SER A 70 40.64 -19.67 -12.02
C SER A 70 41.83 -18.71 -12.08
N ALA A 71 41.71 -17.51 -11.53
CA ALA A 71 42.85 -16.63 -11.29
C ALA A 71 43.30 -16.76 -9.84
N ILE A 72 42.41 -16.50 -8.89
CA ILE A 72 42.75 -16.43 -7.46
C ILE A 72 41.79 -17.30 -6.65
N PHE A 73 42.37 -18.19 -5.85
CA PHE A 73 41.68 -18.85 -4.75
C PHE A 73 42.09 -18.20 -3.43
N ILE A 74 41.11 -17.89 -2.57
CA ILE A 74 41.31 -17.25 -1.27
C ILE A 74 40.60 -18.06 -0.18
N SER A 75 41.32 -18.38 0.89
CA SER A 75 40.76 -18.94 2.13
C SER A 75 41.34 -18.17 3.32
N LEU A 76 40.47 -17.48 4.06
CA LEU A 76 40.80 -16.70 5.24
C LEU A 76 40.12 -17.32 6.47
N SER A 77 40.91 -17.65 7.48
CA SER A 77 40.42 -18.23 8.74
C SER A 77 41.20 -17.72 9.94
N SER A 78 40.69 -17.92 11.16
CA SER A 78 41.42 -17.60 12.40
C SER A 78 42.07 -16.20 12.42
N GLY A 79 41.34 -15.18 11.95
CA GLY A 79 41.78 -13.79 11.91
C GLY A 79 42.59 -13.38 10.69
N GLY A 80 42.79 -14.25 9.70
CA GLY A 80 43.55 -13.95 8.49
C GLY A 80 42.90 -12.87 7.64
N LYS A 81 43.71 -11.99 7.04
CA LYS A 81 43.20 -10.87 6.22
C LYS A 81 43.88 -10.76 4.87
N LEU A 82 43.08 -10.46 3.86
CA LEU A 82 43.57 -10.16 2.53
C LEU A 82 42.94 -8.86 2.03
N LYS A 83 43.80 -7.96 1.55
CA LYS A 83 43.40 -6.72 0.89
C LYS A 83 43.72 -6.79 -0.61
N ILE A 84 42.73 -6.55 -1.45
CA ILE A 84 42.88 -6.43 -2.91
C ILE A 84 42.58 -4.96 -3.28
N THR A 85 43.54 -4.26 -3.87
CA THR A 85 43.51 -2.79 -4.03
C THR A 85 44.19 -2.35 -5.32
N GLY A 86 44.07 -1.08 -5.68
CA GLY A 86 44.54 -0.52 -6.93
C GLY A 86 43.64 -0.94 -8.11
N SER A 87 44.22 -1.04 -9.30
CA SER A 87 43.50 -1.46 -10.50
C SER A 87 43.75 -2.92 -10.81
N CYS A 88 42.77 -3.77 -10.52
CA CYS A 88 42.83 -5.20 -10.77
C CYS A 88 41.87 -5.61 -11.90
N ALA A 89 42.33 -6.45 -12.84
CA ALA A 89 41.52 -6.90 -13.97
C ALA A 89 41.64 -8.40 -14.21
N PHE A 90 40.50 -9.02 -14.54
CA PHE A 90 40.34 -10.44 -14.83
C PHE A 90 39.66 -10.59 -16.19
N THR A 91 40.34 -11.20 -17.16
CA THR A 91 39.86 -11.30 -18.53
C THR A 91 39.96 -12.74 -19.03
N ASP A 92 38.86 -13.28 -19.55
CA ASP A 92 38.78 -14.64 -20.12
C ASP A 92 39.22 -15.74 -19.14
N CYS A 93 39.00 -15.53 -17.83
CA CYS A 93 39.33 -16.46 -16.76
C CYS A 93 38.20 -17.51 -16.61
N LYS A 94 38.54 -18.80 -16.52
CA LYS A 94 37.52 -19.88 -16.47
C LYS A 94 37.86 -21.10 -15.62
N THR A 95 36.83 -21.72 -15.05
CA THR A 95 36.93 -23.03 -14.38
C THR A 95 36.49 -24.17 -15.31
N GLU A 96 37.16 -25.32 -15.26
CA GLU A 96 36.89 -26.44 -16.17
C GLU A 96 35.90 -27.49 -15.61
N SER A 97 35.81 -27.64 -14.29
CA SER A 97 34.95 -28.63 -13.64
C SER A 97 33.46 -28.30 -13.81
N SER A 98 32.62 -29.33 -13.84
CA SER A 98 31.16 -29.22 -13.76
C SER A 98 30.65 -28.77 -12.39
N SER A 99 31.54 -28.58 -11.41
CA SER A 99 31.28 -27.97 -10.10
C SER A 99 32.15 -26.73 -9.84
N GLY A 100 32.78 -26.17 -10.88
CA GLY A 100 33.75 -25.09 -10.71
C GLY A 100 33.14 -23.76 -10.31
N SER A 101 33.79 -23.02 -9.42
CA SER A 101 33.26 -21.79 -8.83
C SER A 101 34.23 -20.62 -8.94
N GLY A 102 33.69 -19.42 -9.21
CA GLY A 102 34.48 -18.19 -9.27
C GLY A 102 35.40 -18.15 -10.50
N GLY A 103 34.86 -17.74 -11.64
CA GLY A 103 35.61 -17.79 -12.91
C GLY A 103 36.87 -16.95 -12.88
N GLY A 104 36.93 -15.84 -12.13
CA GLY A 104 38.17 -15.16 -11.75
C GLY A 104 38.58 -15.46 -10.32
N ILE A 105 37.73 -15.10 -9.35
CA ILE A 105 38.02 -15.21 -7.92
C ILE A 105 37.06 -16.19 -7.23
N TYR A 106 37.62 -17.07 -6.42
CA TYR A 106 36.87 -17.80 -5.39
C TYR A 106 37.38 -17.40 -4.01
N GLY A 107 36.48 -17.04 -3.09
CA GLY A 107 36.84 -16.63 -1.74
C GLY A 107 36.01 -17.30 -0.65
N LEU A 108 36.68 -17.79 0.39
CA LEU A 108 36.09 -18.28 1.63
C LEU A 108 36.63 -17.46 2.80
N VAL A 109 35.73 -16.82 3.56
CA VAL A 109 36.06 -16.02 4.73
C VAL A 109 35.30 -16.55 5.94
N SER A 110 36.05 -17.12 6.89
CA SER A 110 35.47 -17.76 8.08
C SER A 110 36.18 -17.32 9.36
N ASP A 111 35.49 -17.43 10.49
CA ASP A 111 35.98 -17.12 11.85
C ASP A 111 36.07 -15.63 12.17
N GLU A 112 36.09 -15.34 13.48
CA GLU A 112 36.20 -13.99 14.01
C GLU A 112 37.49 -13.30 13.54
N ASN A 113 37.38 -12.01 13.22
CA ASN A 113 38.45 -11.14 12.73
C ASN A 113 39.01 -11.46 11.34
N SER A 114 38.57 -12.55 10.68
CA SER A 114 38.95 -12.84 9.30
C SER A 114 38.24 -11.88 8.36
N GLN A 115 38.98 -11.29 7.41
CA GLN A 115 38.44 -10.23 6.57
C GLN A 115 39.02 -10.23 5.16
N LEU A 116 38.13 -10.25 4.17
CA LEU A 116 38.45 -9.95 2.78
C LEU A 116 38.03 -8.51 2.47
N THR A 117 38.99 -7.70 2.06
CA THR A 117 38.78 -6.30 1.71
C THR A 117 39.15 -6.06 0.27
N PHE A 118 38.25 -5.40 -0.45
CA PHE A 118 38.49 -4.90 -1.78
C PHE A 118 38.30 -3.39 -1.84
N GLU A 119 39.24 -2.71 -2.47
CA GLU A 119 39.29 -1.26 -2.61
C GLU A 119 39.63 -0.85 -4.06
N ASP A 120 39.38 0.42 -4.37
CA ASP A 120 39.71 1.08 -5.64
C ASP A 120 38.93 0.55 -6.86
N SER A 121 39.51 -0.30 -7.71
CA SER A 121 38.85 -0.72 -8.95
C SER A 121 39.12 -2.18 -9.31
N VAL A 122 38.05 -2.92 -9.60
CA VAL A 122 38.12 -4.33 -10.03
C VAL A 122 37.23 -4.56 -11.25
N THR A 123 37.79 -5.19 -12.28
CA THR A 123 37.05 -5.53 -13.51
C THR A 123 37.12 -7.02 -13.81
N PHE A 124 35.98 -7.61 -14.15
CA PHE A 124 35.83 -8.96 -14.68
C PHE A 124 35.22 -8.89 -16.07
N GLU A 125 35.90 -9.45 -17.06
CA GLU A 125 35.46 -9.44 -18.45
C GLU A 125 35.50 -10.85 -19.03
N ARG A 126 34.35 -11.33 -19.56
CA ARG A 126 34.21 -12.67 -20.17
C ARG A 126 34.72 -13.81 -19.27
N CYS A 127 34.58 -13.66 -17.95
CA CYS A 127 34.92 -14.72 -17.02
C CYS A 127 33.78 -15.74 -16.95
N SER A 128 34.10 -17.03 -16.74
CA SER A 128 33.08 -18.07 -16.69
C SER A 128 33.33 -19.19 -15.67
N SER A 129 32.25 -19.70 -15.09
CA SER A 129 32.27 -20.82 -14.14
C SER A 129 30.91 -21.53 -14.08
N VAL A 130 30.73 -22.46 -13.14
CA VAL A 130 29.38 -23.02 -12.85
C VAL A 130 28.61 -22.09 -11.91
N GLN A 131 29.29 -21.51 -10.91
CA GLN A 131 28.72 -20.53 -9.97
C GLN A 131 29.64 -19.32 -9.84
N GLY A 132 29.10 -18.12 -10.03
CA GLY A 132 29.85 -16.88 -9.97
C GLY A 132 30.78 -16.74 -11.17
N GLY A 133 30.27 -16.29 -12.31
CA GLY A 133 31.02 -16.26 -13.57
C GLY A 133 32.31 -15.43 -13.47
N GLY A 134 32.26 -14.28 -12.82
CA GLY A 134 33.44 -13.51 -12.41
C GLY A 134 33.94 -13.92 -11.02
N MET A 135 33.05 -13.97 -10.05
CA MET A 135 33.42 -14.12 -8.65
C MET A 135 32.44 -14.98 -7.85
N ASN A 136 32.94 -15.82 -6.95
CA ASN A 136 32.13 -16.55 -5.97
C ASN A 136 32.71 -16.38 -4.56
N LEU A 137 31.90 -15.90 -3.62
CA LEU A 137 32.30 -15.59 -2.25
C LEU A 137 31.41 -16.30 -1.22
N HIS A 138 32.05 -16.83 -0.19
CA HIS A 138 31.40 -17.43 0.97
C HIS A 138 31.87 -16.74 2.26
N VAL A 139 30.93 -16.22 3.07
CA VAL A 139 31.25 -15.51 4.33
C VAL A 139 30.47 -16.12 5.49
N ASN A 140 31.18 -16.73 6.45
CA ASN A 140 30.58 -17.50 7.54
C ASN A 140 31.29 -17.28 8.89
N SER A 141 30.68 -17.72 9.99
CA SER A 141 31.33 -17.87 11.30
C SER A 141 32.00 -16.59 11.85
N SER A 142 31.35 -15.45 11.68
CA SER A 142 31.81 -14.08 12.03
C SER A 142 32.86 -13.48 11.08
N GLY A 143 33.02 -14.07 9.89
CA GLY A 143 33.83 -13.52 8.81
C GLY A 143 33.27 -12.21 8.26
N LYS A 144 34.15 -11.40 7.66
CA LYS A 144 33.81 -10.05 7.18
C LYS A 144 34.19 -9.85 5.72
N LEU A 145 33.25 -9.33 4.93
CA LEU A 145 33.49 -8.90 3.56
C LEU A 145 33.27 -7.39 3.44
N ARG A 146 34.26 -6.69 2.90
CA ARG A 146 34.16 -5.26 2.58
C ARG A 146 34.54 -5.04 1.13
N MET A 147 33.60 -4.59 0.32
CA MET A 147 33.80 -4.22 -1.08
C MET A 147 33.51 -2.73 -1.24
N SER A 148 34.51 -1.98 -1.66
CA SER A 148 34.42 -0.53 -1.92
C SER A 148 35.04 -0.20 -3.28
N GLY A 149 34.92 1.05 -3.72
CA GLY A 149 35.41 1.48 -5.02
C GLY A 149 34.49 1.10 -6.18
N SER A 150 35.04 0.97 -7.39
CA SER A 150 34.31 0.73 -8.62
C SER A 150 34.47 -0.72 -9.09
N TRP A 151 33.35 -1.36 -9.43
CA TRP A 151 33.32 -2.75 -9.85
C TRP A 151 32.60 -2.90 -11.16
N LEU A 152 33.20 -3.64 -12.08
CA LEU A 152 32.61 -3.91 -13.38
C LEU A 152 32.67 -5.40 -13.69
N PHE A 153 31.50 -5.99 -13.96
CA PHE A 153 31.33 -7.34 -14.46
C PHE A 153 30.72 -7.25 -15.86
N THR A 154 31.49 -7.55 -16.89
CA THR A 154 31.06 -7.43 -18.29
C THR A 154 31.10 -8.79 -18.97
N ASN A 155 29.96 -9.20 -19.54
CA ASN A 155 29.81 -10.45 -20.30
C ASN A 155 30.31 -11.70 -19.56
N CYS A 156 30.21 -11.70 -18.22
CA CYS A 156 30.52 -12.88 -17.41
C CYS A 156 29.36 -13.87 -17.48
N SER A 157 29.66 -15.17 -17.42
CA SER A 157 28.64 -16.20 -17.54
C SER A 157 28.79 -17.33 -16.54
N CYS A 158 27.67 -17.89 -16.10
CA CYS A 158 27.65 -19.08 -15.26
C CYS A 158 26.56 -20.07 -15.67
N LYS A 159 26.68 -21.32 -15.20
CA LYS A 159 25.69 -22.37 -15.49
C LYS A 159 24.58 -22.51 -14.44
N SER A 160 24.71 -21.83 -13.31
CA SER A 160 23.83 -22.08 -12.15
C SER A 160 23.46 -20.81 -11.40
N LEU A 161 24.40 -20.12 -10.74
CA LEU A 161 24.08 -19.01 -9.85
C LEU A 161 25.04 -17.85 -10.08
N GLY A 162 24.51 -16.65 -10.35
CA GLY A 162 25.28 -15.41 -10.39
C GLY A 162 26.19 -15.32 -11.62
N GLY A 163 25.66 -14.87 -12.76
CA GLY A 163 26.43 -14.77 -13.99
C GLY A 163 27.66 -13.87 -13.88
N GLY A 164 27.57 -12.78 -13.12
CA GLY A 164 28.72 -11.98 -12.70
C GLY A 164 29.28 -12.43 -11.35
N CYS A 165 28.45 -12.43 -10.32
CA CYS A 165 28.87 -12.67 -8.94
C CYS A 165 27.88 -13.58 -8.19
N MET A 166 28.43 -14.53 -7.44
CA MET A 166 27.70 -15.36 -6.49
C MET A 166 28.20 -15.09 -5.08
N ILE A 167 27.28 -14.91 -4.14
CA ILE A 167 27.56 -14.73 -2.72
C ILE A 167 26.68 -15.69 -1.92
N SER A 168 27.27 -16.44 -1.00
CA SER A 168 26.48 -17.24 -0.05
C SER A 168 26.98 -17.18 1.39
N ASN A 169 26.03 -17.11 2.33
CA ASN A 169 26.30 -16.94 3.75
C ASN A 169 25.36 -17.81 4.60
N GLU A 170 25.87 -18.42 5.68
CA GLU A 170 25.14 -19.39 6.49
C GLU A 170 24.85 -18.96 7.94
N LYS A 171 25.82 -18.36 8.62
CA LYS A 171 25.67 -18.00 10.04
C LYS A 171 26.66 -16.93 10.45
N ASN A 172 26.17 -15.89 11.11
CA ASN A 172 26.94 -14.80 11.72
C ASN A 172 27.91 -14.18 10.71
N TYR A 173 27.49 -13.20 9.93
CA TYR A 173 28.37 -12.54 8.97
C TYR A 173 28.06 -11.04 8.88
N GLU A 174 29.08 -10.28 8.50
CA GLU A 174 28.96 -8.85 8.20
C GLU A 174 29.45 -8.59 6.77
N MET A 175 28.55 -8.09 5.93
CA MET A 175 28.83 -7.78 4.53
C MET A 175 28.53 -6.32 4.22
N TYR A 176 29.56 -5.65 3.69
CA TYR A 176 29.47 -4.25 3.29
C TYR A 176 29.87 -4.12 1.81
N LEU A 177 28.87 -4.07 0.93
CA LEU A 177 29.02 -3.82 -0.50
C LEU A 177 28.79 -2.33 -0.79
N LEU A 178 29.78 -1.51 -0.42
CA LEU A 178 29.70 -0.05 -0.36
C LEU A 178 30.14 0.66 -1.64
N GLY A 179 30.77 -0.09 -2.56
CA GLY A 179 31.19 0.44 -3.85
C GLY A 179 30.05 0.61 -4.86
N THR A 180 30.39 1.16 -6.02
CA THR A 180 29.52 1.20 -7.20
C THR A 180 29.76 -0.08 -8.01
N MET A 181 28.74 -0.94 -8.10
CA MET A 181 28.84 -2.24 -8.76
C MET A 181 28.00 -2.32 -10.03
N ASN A 182 28.66 -2.54 -11.16
CA ASN A 182 28.04 -2.55 -12.47
C ASN A 182 28.12 -3.96 -13.09
N PHE A 183 26.97 -4.50 -13.49
CA PHE A 183 26.82 -5.76 -14.20
C PHE A 183 26.26 -5.46 -15.60
N GLU A 184 26.99 -5.85 -16.64
CA GLU A 184 26.65 -5.56 -18.03
C GLU A 184 26.74 -6.85 -18.86
N GLY A 185 25.63 -7.25 -19.47
CA GLY A 185 25.58 -8.41 -20.36
C GLY A 185 25.89 -9.75 -19.66
N CYS A 186 25.81 -9.80 -18.32
CA CYS A 186 26.04 -11.03 -17.58
C CYS A 186 24.91 -12.05 -17.79
N LEU A 187 25.27 -13.33 -17.82
CA LEU A 187 24.35 -14.44 -18.13
C LEU A 187 24.43 -15.54 -17.06
N SER A 188 23.27 -15.99 -16.58
CA SER A 188 23.15 -17.20 -15.76
C SER A 188 22.24 -18.23 -16.44
N GLU A 189 22.71 -19.46 -16.64
CA GLU A 189 21.84 -20.59 -17.00
C GLU A 189 21.07 -21.15 -15.78
N GLY A 190 21.04 -20.42 -14.67
CA GLY A 190 20.07 -20.61 -13.60
C GLY A 190 19.55 -19.28 -13.07
N TYR A 191 19.94 -18.89 -11.86
CA TYR A 191 19.44 -17.71 -11.15
C TYR A 191 20.42 -16.54 -11.19
N GLY A 192 19.91 -15.31 -11.20
CA GLY A 192 20.70 -14.10 -11.02
C GLY A 192 21.67 -13.85 -12.17
N GLY A 193 21.23 -13.21 -13.26
CA GLY A 193 22.08 -12.99 -14.42
C GLY A 193 23.32 -12.15 -14.10
N GLY A 194 23.18 -11.09 -13.30
CA GLY A 194 24.30 -10.32 -12.76
C GLY A 194 24.78 -10.84 -11.41
N LEU A 195 23.92 -10.79 -10.41
CA LEU A 195 24.24 -11.11 -9.02
C LEU A 195 23.27 -12.14 -8.44
N CYS A 196 23.80 -13.08 -7.68
CA CYS A 196 23.02 -13.99 -6.84
C CYS A 196 23.52 -13.91 -5.39
N VAL A 197 22.59 -13.73 -4.44
CA VAL A 197 22.90 -13.69 -2.99
C VAL A 197 21.99 -14.66 -2.25
N GLN A 198 22.55 -15.72 -1.69
CA GLN A 198 21.84 -16.67 -0.83
C GLN A 198 22.32 -16.50 0.60
N SER A 199 21.43 -16.21 1.53
CA SER A 199 21.83 -15.82 2.87
C SER A 199 20.84 -16.35 3.90
N GLN A 200 21.39 -17.05 4.89
CA GLN A 200 20.63 -17.62 5.98
C GLN A 200 21.27 -17.31 7.33
N GLY A 201 20.48 -17.39 8.40
CA GLY A 201 20.95 -17.15 9.76
C GLY A 201 21.18 -15.66 10.07
N VAL A 202 21.53 -15.37 11.33
CA VAL A 202 21.77 -14.00 11.78
C VAL A 202 22.94 -13.40 11.02
N GLY A 203 22.71 -12.32 10.28
CA GLY A 203 23.73 -11.63 9.51
C GLY A 203 23.25 -10.30 8.96
N GLN A 204 24.19 -9.40 8.69
CA GLN A 204 23.91 -8.06 8.17
C GLN A 204 24.52 -7.88 6.78
N ILE A 205 23.71 -7.43 5.83
CA ILE A 205 24.13 -7.09 4.47
C ILE A 205 23.76 -5.63 4.19
N THR A 206 24.75 -4.81 3.87
CA THR A 206 24.53 -3.44 3.38
C THR A 206 24.99 -3.33 1.94
N ILE A 207 24.07 -2.90 1.07
CA ILE A 207 24.33 -2.64 -0.36
C ILE A 207 24.16 -1.15 -0.61
N ASN A 208 25.14 -0.54 -1.26
CA ASN A 208 25.09 0.87 -1.65
C ASN A 208 24.57 1.04 -3.08
N GLU A 209 25.45 1.04 -4.08
CA GLU A 209 25.10 1.35 -5.46
C GLU A 209 25.27 0.14 -6.38
N MET A 210 24.22 -0.19 -7.14
CA MET A 210 24.25 -1.29 -8.10
C MET A 210 23.54 -0.92 -9.42
N SER A 211 24.13 -1.30 -10.54
CA SER A 211 23.47 -1.23 -11.85
C SER A 211 23.54 -2.55 -12.58
N PHE A 212 22.41 -3.01 -13.10
CA PHE A 212 22.28 -4.19 -13.93
C PHE A 212 21.77 -3.79 -15.30
N SER A 213 22.49 -4.15 -16.35
CA SER A 213 22.15 -3.80 -17.73
C SER A 213 22.30 -5.00 -18.65
N ASN A 214 21.25 -5.31 -19.41
CA ASN A 214 21.22 -6.44 -20.35
C ASN A 214 21.58 -7.80 -19.71
N CYS A 215 21.36 -7.94 -18.40
CA CYS A 215 21.62 -9.19 -17.69
C CYS A 215 20.48 -10.18 -17.93
N ASN A 216 20.83 -11.47 -18.09
CA ASN A 216 19.86 -12.51 -18.41
C ASN A 216 19.99 -13.72 -17.48
N SER A 217 18.85 -14.29 -17.07
CA SER A 217 18.79 -15.57 -16.35
C SER A 217 17.81 -16.54 -17.02
N THR A 218 17.98 -17.85 -16.80
CA THR A 218 17.05 -18.85 -17.35
C THR A 218 15.96 -19.28 -16.36
N ILE A 219 16.18 -19.10 -15.05
CA ILE A 219 15.23 -19.47 -14.00
C ILE A 219 14.61 -18.24 -13.36
N GLU A 220 15.32 -17.48 -12.54
CA GLU A 220 14.77 -16.24 -11.96
C GLU A 220 15.80 -15.13 -11.81
N GLY A 221 15.33 -13.88 -11.74
CA GLY A 221 16.17 -12.72 -11.46
C GLY A 221 17.14 -12.41 -12.60
N GLY A 222 16.65 -11.81 -13.67
CA GLY A 222 17.49 -11.50 -14.84
C GLY A 222 18.71 -10.63 -14.49
N GLY A 223 18.52 -9.63 -13.61
CA GLY A 223 19.62 -8.86 -13.03
C GLY A 223 20.11 -9.46 -11.71
N PHE A 224 19.19 -9.57 -10.74
CA PHE A 224 19.50 -9.94 -9.37
C PHE A 224 18.59 -11.05 -8.88
N TYR A 225 19.16 -12.06 -8.23
CA TYR A 225 18.42 -13.08 -7.50
C TYR A 225 18.85 -13.12 -6.03
N SER A 226 17.89 -13.34 -5.14
CA SER A 226 18.21 -13.57 -3.73
C SER A 226 17.24 -14.46 -2.97
N GLU A 227 17.79 -15.12 -1.95
CA GLU A 227 17.08 -15.83 -0.90
C GLU A 227 17.60 -15.34 0.45
N PHE A 228 16.68 -14.89 1.30
CA PHE A 228 17.00 -14.35 2.62
C PHE A 228 16.12 -15.02 3.66
N ILE A 229 16.69 -15.93 4.44
CA ILE A 229 15.92 -16.74 5.40
C ILE A 229 16.51 -16.63 6.81
N HIS A 230 15.65 -16.66 7.83
CA HIS A 230 16.04 -16.77 9.24
C HIS A 230 17.00 -15.69 9.77
N GLY A 231 16.49 -14.53 10.16
CA GLY A 231 17.26 -13.54 10.95
C GLY A 231 18.27 -12.70 10.15
N VAL A 232 18.24 -12.79 8.83
CA VAL A 232 19.00 -11.89 7.93
C VAL A 232 18.41 -10.49 7.97
N GLN A 233 19.29 -9.48 7.98
CA GLN A 233 18.91 -8.10 7.79
C GLN A 233 19.65 -7.54 6.58
N ILE A 234 18.90 -7.17 5.53
CA ILE A 234 19.47 -6.53 4.34
C ILE A 234 18.96 -5.10 4.21
N THR A 235 19.87 -4.19 3.90
CA THR A 235 19.55 -2.79 3.65
C THR A 235 20.22 -2.31 2.38
N PHE A 236 19.40 -1.77 1.48
CA PHE A 236 19.83 -1.05 0.29
C PHE A 236 19.85 0.45 0.59
N THR A 237 20.96 1.13 0.29
CA THR A 237 21.22 2.51 0.75
C THR A 237 21.47 3.51 -0.38
N GLY A 238 22.02 3.08 -1.50
CA GLY A 238 22.39 3.94 -2.63
C GLY A 238 21.50 3.75 -3.85
N LYS A 239 21.95 4.30 -4.98
CA LYS A 239 21.23 4.22 -6.25
C LYS A 239 21.24 2.80 -6.81
N ILE A 240 20.06 2.30 -7.21
CA ILE A 240 19.91 0.98 -7.82
C ILE A 240 19.15 1.09 -9.13
N THR A 241 19.67 0.46 -10.18
CA THR A 241 19.03 0.45 -11.52
C THR A 241 19.05 -0.93 -12.17
N PHE A 242 17.94 -1.31 -12.77
CA PHE A 242 17.80 -2.46 -13.64
C PHE A 242 17.32 -1.96 -15.01
N ASP A 243 18.09 -2.24 -16.06
CA ASP A 243 17.81 -1.81 -17.42
C ASP A 243 17.90 -3.00 -18.37
N ASN A 244 16.78 -3.32 -19.02
CA ASN A 244 16.69 -4.37 -20.03
C ASN A 244 17.16 -5.75 -19.53
N CYS A 245 16.90 -6.05 -18.25
CA CYS A 245 17.17 -7.37 -17.67
C CYS A 245 16.04 -8.35 -18.01
N ASN A 246 16.38 -9.60 -18.33
CA ASN A 246 15.39 -10.60 -18.74
C ASN A 246 15.56 -11.94 -18.01
N SER A 247 14.43 -12.60 -17.72
CA SER A 247 14.43 -13.98 -17.23
C SER A 247 13.58 -14.89 -18.11
N ASN A 248 14.08 -16.09 -18.43
CA ASN A 248 13.26 -17.14 -19.05
C ASN A 248 12.35 -17.86 -18.04
N GLY A 249 12.47 -17.58 -16.74
CA GLY A 249 11.41 -17.89 -15.77
C GLY A 249 10.87 -16.58 -15.19
N SER A 250 10.94 -16.38 -13.87
CA SER A 250 10.26 -15.26 -13.18
C SER A 250 11.21 -14.12 -12.78
N GLY A 251 10.70 -12.91 -12.58
CA GLY A 251 11.51 -11.79 -12.06
C GLY A 251 12.53 -11.28 -13.08
N GLY A 252 12.08 -10.57 -14.12
CA GLY A 252 12.96 -10.09 -15.19
C GLY A 252 14.09 -9.20 -14.68
N GLY A 253 13.78 -8.28 -13.76
CA GLY A 253 14.79 -7.51 -13.03
C GLY A 253 15.32 -8.28 -11.80
N ILE A 254 14.41 -8.56 -10.87
CA ILE A 254 14.72 -9.14 -9.56
C ILE A 254 13.86 -10.38 -9.32
N GLY A 255 14.51 -11.46 -8.88
CA GLY A 255 13.88 -12.64 -8.30
C GLY A 255 14.17 -12.71 -6.81
N PHE A 256 13.16 -12.51 -5.98
CA PHE A 256 13.18 -12.90 -4.59
C PHE A 256 12.56 -14.30 -4.52
N GLY A 257 13.40 -15.31 -4.24
CA GLY A 257 12.93 -16.68 -4.00
C GLY A 257 12.16 -16.74 -2.69
N ASN A 258 12.67 -17.45 -1.69
CA ASN A 258 12.09 -17.38 -0.34
C ASN A 258 12.66 -16.17 0.44
N VAL A 259 11.77 -15.29 0.90
CA VAL A 259 12.08 -14.19 1.83
C VAL A 259 11.40 -14.43 3.18
N GLY A 260 12.17 -14.95 4.13
CA GLY A 260 11.88 -15.04 5.57
C GLY A 260 12.68 -14.03 6.39
N ALA A 261 12.94 -12.85 5.82
CA ALA A 261 13.82 -11.82 6.37
C ALA A 261 13.26 -10.42 6.12
N ILE A 262 13.88 -9.41 6.75
CA ILE A 262 13.53 -8.00 6.53
C ILE A 262 14.38 -7.44 5.38
N VAL A 263 13.73 -7.12 4.26
CA VAL A 263 14.32 -6.50 3.08
C VAL A 263 13.90 -5.03 3.03
N ASN A 264 14.84 -4.15 3.40
CA ASN A 264 14.59 -2.72 3.47
C ASN A 264 15.32 -1.95 2.37
N PHE A 265 14.55 -1.20 1.57
CA PHE A 265 15.08 -0.22 0.62
C PHE A 265 15.00 1.17 1.25
N ASN A 266 16.15 1.69 1.67
CA ASN A 266 16.32 2.99 2.29
C ASN A 266 17.21 3.89 1.42
N THR A 267 16.86 3.96 0.14
CA THR A 267 17.60 4.73 -0.86
C THR A 267 17.14 6.19 -0.85
N THR A 268 18.08 7.12 -1.01
CA THR A 268 17.75 8.54 -1.17
C THR A 268 17.28 8.87 -2.59
N GLU A 269 17.73 8.09 -3.56
CA GLU A 269 17.33 8.18 -4.97
C GLU A 269 16.27 7.14 -5.30
N GLN A 270 15.43 7.43 -6.29
CA GLN A 270 14.41 6.51 -6.79
C GLN A 270 15.09 5.29 -7.45
N ILE A 271 14.69 4.09 -7.06
CA ILE A 271 15.16 2.84 -7.69
C ILE A 271 14.44 2.69 -9.02
N LEU A 272 15.17 2.40 -10.09
CA LEU A 272 14.61 2.29 -11.44
C LEU A 272 14.65 0.85 -11.94
N ILE A 273 13.49 0.32 -12.33
CA ILE A 273 13.36 -0.97 -13.00
C ILE A 273 12.71 -0.71 -14.36
N TYR A 274 13.53 -0.71 -15.41
CA TYR A 274 13.15 -0.27 -16.74
C TYR A 274 13.27 -1.39 -17.76
N ASN A 275 12.20 -1.61 -18.51
CA ASN A 275 12.16 -2.53 -19.64
C ASN A 275 12.60 -3.96 -19.28
N CYS A 276 12.27 -4.41 -18.07
CA CYS A 276 12.58 -5.76 -17.60
C CYS A 276 11.49 -6.75 -18.02
N ASN A 277 11.90 -7.95 -18.46
CA ASN A 277 10.97 -8.92 -19.05
C ASN A 277 11.11 -10.31 -18.41
N SER A 278 9.97 -10.96 -18.19
CA SER A 278 9.86 -12.31 -17.63
C SER A 278 9.04 -13.19 -18.56
N MET A 279 9.54 -14.39 -18.86
CA MET A 279 8.78 -15.40 -19.61
C MET A 279 7.76 -16.14 -18.74
N HIS A 280 7.82 -15.98 -17.42
CA HIS A 280 6.78 -16.39 -16.48
C HIS A 280 6.19 -15.15 -15.80
N SER A 281 6.24 -15.06 -14.48
CA SER A 281 5.60 -13.99 -13.69
C SER A 281 6.59 -12.90 -13.27
N GLY A 282 6.10 -11.71 -12.94
CA GLY A 282 6.93 -10.64 -12.37
C GLY A 282 7.93 -10.08 -13.37
N GLY A 283 7.50 -9.24 -14.31
CA GLY A 283 8.41 -8.65 -15.31
C GLY A 283 9.52 -7.81 -14.67
N GLY A 284 9.17 -7.00 -13.68
CA GLY A 284 10.14 -6.29 -12.84
C GLY A 284 10.64 -7.15 -11.67
N ILE A 285 9.73 -7.49 -10.75
CA ILE A 285 10.01 -8.25 -9.53
C ILE A 285 9.10 -9.48 -9.45
N TYR A 286 9.70 -10.62 -9.15
CA TYR A 286 9.00 -11.79 -8.61
C TYR A 286 9.40 -11.96 -7.15
N CYS A 287 8.44 -12.22 -6.26
CA CYS A 287 8.72 -12.47 -4.85
C CYS A 287 7.82 -13.54 -4.22
N GLN A 288 8.43 -14.41 -3.42
CA GLN A 288 7.74 -15.26 -2.45
C GLN A 288 8.16 -14.84 -1.04
N ILE A 289 7.18 -14.49 -0.20
CA ILE A 289 7.40 -13.93 1.14
C ILE A 289 6.71 -14.85 2.14
N SER A 290 7.51 -15.52 2.97
CA SER A 290 7.08 -16.51 3.96
C SER A 290 7.78 -16.27 5.30
N ASP A 291 7.57 -17.11 6.32
CA ASP A 291 8.32 -17.12 7.57
C ASP A 291 8.45 -15.72 8.24
N GLN A 292 7.33 -14.96 8.29
CA GLN A 292 7.27 -13.60 8.83
C GLN A 292 8.16 -12.57 8.09
N GLY A 293 8.56 -12.86 6.85
CA GLY A 293 9.37 -11.99 6.02
C GLY A 293 8.67 -10.67 5.68
N LEU A 294 9.47 -9.62 5.45
CA LEU A 294 8.98 -8.29 5.09
C LEU A 294 9.75 -7.74 3.90
N VAL A 295 9.04 -7.45 2.82
CA VAL A 295 9.57 -6.73 1.66
C VAL A 295 8.93 -5.35 1.56
N GLN A 296 9.74 -4.30 1.63
CA GLN A 296 9.28 -2.91 1.51
C GLN A 296 9.70 -2.29 0.18
N VAL A 297 8.76 -2.19 -0.76
CA VAL A 297 8.97 -1.58 -2.08
C VAL A 297 8.80 -0.06 -1.96
N ASN A 298 9.87 0.59 -1.50
CA ASN A 298 9.89 2.03 -1.22
C ASN A 298 10.51 2.82 -2.38
N ASN A 299 9.85 3.90 -2.83
CA ASN A 299 10.42 4.85 -3.80
C ASN A 299 11.04 4.16 -5.03
N MET A 300 10.30 3.19 -5.61
CA MET A 300 10.70 2.46 -6.81
C MET A 300 9.84 2.87 -7.99
N LYS A 301 10.43 2.91 -9.19
CA LYS A 301 9.74 3.12 -10.45
C LYS A 301 9.92 1.93 -11.37
N PHE A 302 8.81 1.28 -11.68
CA PHE A 302 8.69 0.22 -12.67
C PHE A 302 8.14 0.84 -13.94
N ASN A 303 8.87 0.67 -15.04
CA ASN A 303 8.51 1.29 -16.31
C ASN A 303 8.70 0.28 -17.44
N LYS A 304 7.61 0.01 -18.18
CA LYS A 304 7.60 -0.94 -19.31
C LYS A 304 8.08 -2.34 -18.93
N CYS A 305 7.75 -2.81 -17.73
CA CYS A 305 8.06 -4.16 -17.32
C CYS A 305 6.98 -5.12 -17.85
N ASN A 306 7.39 -6.27 -18.41
CA ASN A 306 6.48 -7.21 -19.05
C ASN A 306 6.63 -8.64 -18.50
N SER A 307 5.50 -9.29 -18.21
CA SER A 307 5.44 -10.72 -17.86
C SER A 307 4.57 -11.50 -18.84
N GLN A 308 5.03 -12.66 -19.31
CA GLN A 308 4.19 -13.55 -20.14
C GLN A 308 3.11 -14.29 -19.34
N ASN A 309 3.22 -14.32 -18.01
CA ASN A 309 2.16 -14.74 -17.10
C ASN A 309 1.59 -13.50 -16.38
N SER A 310 1.59 -13.51 -15.05
CA SER A 310 0.97 -12.47 -14.21
C SER A 310 1.99 -11.50 -13.61
N GLY A 311 1.54 -10.28 -13.32
CA GLY A 311 2.36 -9.27 -12.62
C GLY A 311 3.42 -8.65 -13.53
N GLY A 312 3.02 -7.74 -14.42
CA GLY A 312 3.95 -7.11 -15.36
C GLY A 312 5.07 -6.35 -14.65
N GLY A 313 4.73 -5.57 -13.63
CA GLY A 313 5.69 -4.95 -12.72
C GLY A 313 6.10 -5.88 -11.58
N ILE A 314 5.13 -6.30 -10.76
CA ILE A 314 5.36 -7.08 -9.55
C ILE A 314 4.45 -8.32 -9.55
N TYR A 315 5.02 -9.47 -9.26
CA TYR A 315 4.29 -10.66 -8.81
C TYR A 315 4.69 -11.00 -7.38
N ALA A 316 3.72 -11.20 -6.51
CA ALA A 316 3.95 -11.63 -5.13
C ALA A 316 3.07 -12.80 -4.72
N TYR A 317 3.69 -13.79 -4.09
CA TYR A 317 3.04 -14.83 -3.32
C TYR A 317 3.41 -14.66 -1.84
N ILE A 318 2.40 -14.52 -0.98
CA ILE A 318 2.55 -14.14 0.43
C ILE A 318 1.85 -15.19 1.30
N ASP A 319 2.61 -15.90 2.15
CA ASP A 319 2.11 -16.90 3.09
C ASP A 319 2.90 -16.86 4.41
N ASP A 320 2.53 -17.70 5.39
CA ASP A 320 3.28 -17.93 6.63
C ASP A 320 3.72 -16.63 7.38
N GLY A 321 2.81 -15.66 7.42
CA GLY A 321 3.00 -14.35 8.04
C GLY A 321 3.82 -13.33 7.24
N GLY A 322 4.10 -13.62 5.97
CA GLY A 322 4.80 -12.75 5.06
C GLY A 322 4.10 -11.41 4.84
N GLN A 323 4.89 -10.38 4.48
CA GLN A 323 4.42 -9.01 4.34
C GLN A 323 5.01 -8.30 3.13
N LEU A 324 4.16 -7.69 2.32
CA LEU A 324 4.54 -6.79 1.24
C LEU A 324 3.95 -5.39 1.46
N ILE A 325 4.82 -4.37 1.46
CA ILE A 325 4.40 -2.98 1.63
C ILE A 325 4.96 -2.12 0.50
N LEU A 326 4.10 -1.36 -0.19
CA LEU A 326 4.47 -0.34 -1.17
C LEU A 326 4.31 1.04 -0.54
N ASP A 327 5.34 1.88 -0.61
CA ASP A 327 5.35 3.19 0.06
C ASP A 327 6.26 4.21 -0.66
N LYS A 328 6.19 5.46 -0.21
CA LYS A 328 7.04 6.59 -0.60
C LYS A 328 6.99 6.85 -2.11
N SER A 329 5.78 7.01 -2.64
CA SER A 329 5.51 7.34 -4.03
C SER A 329 6.11 6.33 -5.01
N CYS A 330 5.93 5.03 -4.74
CA CYS A 330 6.22 3.98 -5.71
C CYS A 330 5.41 4.22 -7.01
N GLU A 331 5.97 3.92 -8.18
CA GLU A 331 5.29 4.12 -9.45
C GLU A 331 5.39 2.87 -10.34
N LEU A 332 4.25 2.38 -10.80
CA LEU A 332 4.16 1.36 -11.84
C LEU A 332 3.50 1.99 -13.07
N TYR A 333 4.26 2.05 -14.16
CA TYR A 333 3.91 2.76 -15.37
C TYR A 333 4.13 1.91 -16.62
N LEU A 334 3.10 1.76 -17.46
CA LEU A 334 3.17 0.98 -18.71
C LEU A 334 3.62 -0.48 -18.50
N CYS A 335 3.33 -1.07 -17.34
CA CYS A 335 3.62 -2.48 -17.11
C CYS A 335 2.56 -3.36 -17.77
N GLU A 336 2.95 -4.53 -18.26
CA GLU A 336 2.05 -5.42 -19.01
C GLU A 336 2.19 -6.86 -18.54
N SER A 337 1.06 -7.54 -18.38
CA SER A 337 1.00 -8.98 -18.12
C SER A 337 0.13 -9.66 -19.15
N ASN A 338 0.54 -10.81 -19.68
CA ASN A 338 -0.29 -11.61 -20.58
C ASN A 338 -1.39 -12.40 -19.86
N TRP A 339 -1.38 -12.45 -18.53
CA TRP A 339 -2.41 -13.04 -17.68
C TRP A 339 -3.11 -12.00 -16.80
N ASN A 340 -2.87 -11.99 -15.48
CA ASN A 340 -3.57 -11.12 -14.54
C ASN A 340 -2.62 -10.13 -13.86
N GLY A 341 -3.12 -8.97 -13.47
CA GLY A 341 -2.33 -7.99 -12.73
C GLY A 341 -1.29 -7.32 -13.63
N GLY A 342 -1.73 -6.43 -14.52
CA GLY A 342 -0.82 -5.79 -15.49
C GLY A 342 0.33 -5.03 -14.82
N GLY A 343 0.03 -4.32 -13.74
CA GLY A 343 1.03 -3.75 -12.84
C GLY A 343 1.47 -4.74 -11.76
N ILE A 344 0.52 -5.20 -10.95
CA ILE A 344 0.75 -6.01 -9.75
C ILE A 344 -0.17 -7.23 -9.75
N TYR A 345 0.39 -8.40 -9.51
CA TYR A 345 -0.37 -9.59 -9.13
C TYR A 345 -0.02 -10.00 -7.70
N ILE A 346 -1.03 -10.17 -6.86
CA ILE A 346 -0.90 -10.66 -5.49
C ILE A 346 -1.72 -11.94 -5.33
N GLN A 347 -1.08 -12.97 -4.78
CA GLN A 347 -1.76 -14.06 -4.10
C GLN A 347 -1.33 -14.04 -2.63
N ILE A 348 -2.29 -13.94 -1.72
CA ILE A 348 -2.06 -13.89 -0.27
C ILE A 348 -2.85 -14.99 0.43
N ASP A 349 -2.19 -15.74 1.31
CA ASP A 349 -2.74 -16.86 2.06
C ASP A 349 -2.84 -16.53 3.55
N PHE A 350 -4.06 -16.62 4.10
CA PHE A 350 -4.37 -16.29 5.50
C PHE A 350 -4.40 -17.49 6.45
N ILE A 351 -3.77 -18.62 6.13
CA ILE A 351 -3.49 -19.67 7.13
C ILE A 351 -2.79 -19.06 8.36
N GLU A 352 -1.83 -18.16 8.13
CA GLU A 352 -1.25 -17.26 9.14
C GLU A 352 -1.54 -15.79 8.78
N GLN A 353 -1.36 -14.87 9.73
CA GLN A 353 -1.62 -13.44 9.51
C GLN A 353 -0.57 -12.80 8.58
N CYS A 354 -0.88 -12.76 7.29
CA CYS A 354 -0.08 -12.10 6.25
C CYS A 354 -0.51 -10.65 6.00
N LYS A 355 0.38 -9.81 5.44
CA LYS A 355 0.08 -8.39 5.16
C LYS A 355 0.34 -8.00 3.71
N PHE A 356 -0.58 -7.25 3.12
CA PHE A 356 -0.36 -6.54 1.87
C PHE A 356 -0.89 -5.10 1.99
N ALA A 357 0.00 -4.11 1.88
CA ALA A 357 -0.38 -2.71 2.03
C ALA A 357 0.21 -1.81 0.94
N ILE A 358 -0.59 -0.85 0.48
CA ILE A 358 -0.18 0.24 -0.41
C ILE A 358 -0.42 1.57 0.32
N ASN A 359 0.65 2.15 0.86
CA ASN A 359 0.59 3.40 1.61
C ASN A 359 0.67 4.65 0.71
N ASP A 360 1.47 4.59 -0.36
CA ASP A 360 1.58 5.64 -1.38
C ASP A 360 2.20 5.09 -2.65
N ALA A 361 1.36 4.77 -3.64
CA ALA A 361 1.81 4.30 -4.95
C ALA A 361 0.93 4.81 -6.09
N TYR A 362 1.56 5.03 -7.25
CA TYR A 362 0.91 5.37 -8.52
C TYR A 362 0.92 4.14 -9.42
N ILE A 363 -0.23 3.70 -9.90
CA ILE A 363 -0.38 2.52 -10.75
C ILE A 363 -1.21 2.92 -11.96
N HIS A 364 -0.56 3.16 -13.09
CA HIS A 364 -1.24 3.75 -14.23
C HIS A 364 -0.71 3.29 -15.58
N GLU A 365 -1.62 3.29 -16.55
CA GLU A 365 -1.37 2.83 -17.91
C GLU A 365 -0.86 1.38 -18.00
N CYS A 366 -1.10 0.58 -16.95
CA CYS A 366 -0.77 -0.84 -16.92
C CYS A 366 -1.85 -1.69 -17.61
N LYS A 367 -1.45 -2.86 -18.13
CA LYS A 367 -2.32 -3.72 -18.95
C LYS A 367 -2.29 -5.19 -18.56
N ALA A 368 -3.47 -5.76 -18.33
CA ALA A 368 -3.66 -7.20 -18.20
C ALA A 368 -4.32 -7.75 -19.47
N LEU A 369 -3.57 -8.51 -20.25
CA LEU A 369 -4.04 -9.12 -21.50
C LEU A 369 -4.57 -10.52 -21.24
N ASN A 370 -5.37 -11.03 -22.16
CA ASN A 370 -5.79 -12.42 -22.17
C ASN A 370 -4.73 -13.27 -22.90
N SER A 371 -4.39 -14.43 -22.35
CA SER A 371 -3.39 -15.32 -22.93
C SER A 371 -3.73 -15.66 -24.38
N THR A 372 -2.78 -15.44 -25.29
CA THR A 372 -2.92 -15.84 -26.71
C THR A 372 -2.75 -17.34 -26.91
N ASN A 373 -2.41 -18.09 -25.85
CA ASN A 373 -2.21 -19.54 -25.93
C ASN A 373 -3.56 -20.28 -25.90
N THR A 374 -4.00 -20.72 -27.07
CA THR A 374 -5.28 -21.40 -27.31
C THR A 374 -5.45 -22.75 -26.59
N SER A 375 -4.41 -23.26 -25.92
CA SER A 375 -4.45 -24.53 -25.17
C SER A 375 -4.83 -24.38 -23.70
N LEU A 376 -4.82 -23.16 -23.16
CA LEU A 376 -5.23 -22.87 -21.78
C LEU A 376 -6.75 -22.60 -21.73
N SER A 377 -7.41 -22.98 -20.64
CA SER A 377 -8.83 -22.65 -20.46
C SER A 377 -8.98 -21.13 -20.39
N PHE A 378 -9.58 -20.55 -21.43
CA PHE A 378 -9.76 -19.11 -21.64
C PHE A 378 -10.48 -18.34 -20.51
N SER A 379 -10.93 -18.99 -19.42
CA SER A 379 -11.90 -18.38 -18.49
C SER A 379 -11.31 -17.37 -17.50
N TYR A 380 -10.05 -17.47 -17.04
CA TYR A 380 -9.57 -16.72 -15.85
C TYR A 380 -8.34 -15.79 -16.02
N TYR A 381 -7.90 -15.49 -17.25
CA TYR A 381 -6.85 -14.49 -17.53
C TYR A 381 -7.39 -13.15 -18.04
N GLY A 382 -6.60 -12.07 -17.97
CA GLY A 382 -6.97 -10.74 -18.45
C GLY A 382 -7.76 -9.92 -17.43
N PHE A 383 -7.52 -10.13 -16.13
CA PHE A 383 -8.18 -9.43 -15.03
C PHE A 383 -7.21 -8.49 -14.31
N GLY A 384 -7.70 -7.34 -13.84
CA GLY A 384 -6.92 -6.43 -13.00
C GLY A 384 -5.81 -5.74 -13.78
N GLY A 385 -6.14 -4.77 -14.62
CA GLY A 385 -5.15 -4.09 -15.48
C GLY A 385 -4.03 -3.42 -14.68
N GLY A 386 -4.37 -2.80 -13.55
CA GLY A 386 -3.41 -2.33 -12.56
C GLY A 386 -3.03 -3.42 -11.57
N ILE A 387 -4.02 -3.96 -10.84
CA ILE A 387 -3.84 -4.92 -9.75
C ILE A 387 -4.81 -6.10 -9.89
N PHE A 388 -4.29 -7.31 -9.72
CA PHE A 388 -5.10 -8.48 -9.39
C PHE A 388 -4.77 -8.94 -7.96
N LEU A 389 -5.79 -9.07 -7.11
CA LEU A 389 -5.65 -9.54 -5.73
C LEU A 389 -6.45 -10.82 -5.54
N GLY A 390 -5.75 -11.93 -5.35
CA GLY A 390 -6.33 -13.22 -4.98
C GLY A 390 -6.07 -13.53 -3.51
N VAL A 391 -7.14 -13.76 -2.74
CA VAL A 391 -7.06 -14.14 -1.33
C VAL A 391 -7.41 -15.61 -1.16
N VAL A 392 -6.55 -16.32 -0.44
CA VAL A 392 -6.72 -17.72 -0.04
C VAL A 392 -7.03 -17.74 1.45
N GLU A 393 -7.94 -18.63 1.84
CA GLU A 393 -8.54 -18.68 3.17
C GLU A 393 -9.39 -17.46 3.56
N TYR A 394 -10.00 -17.53 4.75
CA TYR A 394 -10.81 -16.45 5.32
C TYR A 394 -9.93 -15.30 5.77
N TYR A 395 -10.17 -14.10 5.25
CA TYR A 395 -9.58 -12.86 5.75
C TYR A 395 -10.57 -12.13 6.66
N ASP A 396 -10.11 -11.68 7.84
CA ASP A 396 -10.85 -10.80 8.74
C ASP A 396 -10.47 -9.33 8.48
N PRO A 397 -11.36 -8.52 7.86
CA PRO A 397 -11.07 -7.11 7.57
C PRO A 397 -10.74 -6.26 8.79
N SER A 398 -11.17 -6.66 10.00
CA SER A 398 -10.89 -5.92 11.24
C SER A 398 -9.41 -5.92 11.65
N THR A 399 -8.60 -6.73 11.00
CA THR A 399 -7.15 -6.80 11.22
C THR A 399 -6.37 -5.74 10.44
N GLU A 400 -6.98 -5.10 9.44
CA GLU A 400 -6.36 -4.07 8.59
C GLU A 400 -5.08 -4.56 7.87
N LEU A 401 -4.96 -5.87 7.64
CA LEU A 401 -3.76 -6.47 7.04
C LEU A 401 -3.74 -6.40 5.50
N ILE A 402 -4.89 -6.24 4.87
CA ILE A 402 -5.00 -5.80 3.47
C ILE A 402 -5.46 -4.34 3.48
N ASP A 403 -4.60 -3.45 2.96
CA ASP A 403 -4.87 -2.02 2.94
C ASP A 403 -4.43 -1.38 1.62
N LEU A 404 -5.39 -0.92 0.82
CA LEU A 404 -5.14 -0.30 -0.48
C LEU A 404 -5.41 1.22 -0.48
N HIS A 405 -5.66 1.86 0.67
CA HIS A 405 -6.11 3.25 0.72
C HIS A 405 -5.15 4.23 0.04
N GLY A 406 -3.85 3.93 0.05
CA GLY A 406 -2.80 4.82 -0.43
C GLY A 406 -2.55 4.73 -1.94
N MET A 407 -3.28 3.88 -2.66
CA MET A 407 -3.09 3.73 -4.10
C MET A 407 -3.74 4.88 -4.90
N LYS A 408 -3.01 5.35 -5.90
CA LYS A 408 -3.51 6.21 -6.98
C LYS A 408 -3.49 5.39 -8.26
N ILE A 409 -4.64 4.85 -8.63
CA ILE A 409 -4.83 3.91 -9.72
C ILE A 409 -5.71 4.53 -10.81
N TYR A 410 -5.23 4.59 -12.05
CA TYR A 410 -5.96 5.25 -13.15
C TYR A 410 -5.42 4.84 -14.53
N ASN A 411 -6.23 5.00 -15.58
CA ASN A 411 -5.86 4.73 -16.97
C ASN A 411 -5.32 3.32 -17.24
N ASN A 412 -5.62 2.35 -16.39
CA ASN A 412 -5.25 0.96 -16.61
C ASN A 412 -6.27 0.27 -17.52
N SER A 413 -5.88 -0.87 -18.10
CA SER A 413 -6.80 -1.66 -18.92
C SER A 413 -6.67 -3.15 -18.69
N ALA A 414 -7.79 -3.84 -18.55
CA ALA A 414 -7.87 -5.29 -18.55
C ALA A 414 -8.63 -5.75 -19.80
N ASP A 415 -8.26 -6.90 -20.37
CA ASP A 415 -9.00 -7.50 -21.49
C ASP A 415 -10.39 -8.01 -21.06
N LYS A 416 -10.60 -8.24 -19.76
CA LYS A 416 -11.88 -8.68 -19.19
C LYS A 416 -12.47 -7.68 -18.19
N PHE A 417 -12.16 -7.86 -16.90
CA PHE A 417 -12.83 -7.20 -15.78
C PHE A 417 -11.81 -6.62 -14.82
N GLY A 418 -12.21 -5.58 -14.10
CA GLY A 418 -11.35 -4.80 -13.24
C GLY A 418 -10.29 -4.09 -14.05
N GLN A 419 -10.68 -3.03 -14.77
CA GLN A 419 -9.74 -2.27 -15.60
C GLN A 419 -8.54 -1.81 -14.77
N SER A 420 -8.79 -1.44 -13.52
CA SER A 420 -7.80 -1.03 -12.54
C SER A 420 -7.54 -2.13 -11.51
N LEU A 421 -8.56 -2.57 -10.77
CA LEU A 421 -8.45 -3.59 -9.72
C LEU A 421 -9.43 -4.73 -9.96
N PHE A 422 -8.96 -5.97 -9.84
CA PHE A 422 -9.82 -7.14 -9.73
C PHE A 422 -9.52 -7.95 -8.46
N VAL A 423 -10.53 -8.16 -7.61
CA VAL A 423 -10.40 -8.89 -6.34
C VAL A 423 -11.13 -10.23 -6.39
N VAL A 424 -10.45 -11.30 -5.96
CA VAL A 424 -11.02 -12.63 -5.75
C VAL A 424 -10.89 -12.97 -4.26
N MET A 425 -12.00 -12.96 -3.54
CA MET A 425 -12.04 -13.18 -2.10
C MET A 425 -13.44 -13.65 -1.69
N ILE A 426 -13.56 -14.64 -0.82
CA ILE A 426 -14.87 -15.14 -0.35
C ILE A 426 -15.63 -14.03 0.40
N GLN A 427 -14.95 -13.27 1.26
CA GLN A 427 -15.50 -12.22 2.13
C GLN A 427 -15.43 -10.82 1.50
N ILE A 428 -15.53 -10.73 0.17
CA ILE A 428 -15.34 -9.46 -0.54
C ILE A 428 -16.31 -8.36 -0.08
N GLU A 429 -17.52 -8.73 0.32
CA GLU A 429 -18.52 -7.81 0.85
C GLU A 429 -18.07 -7.23 2.20
N ASP A 430 -17.65 -8.07 3.15
CA ASP A 430 -17.14 -7.64 4.45
C ASP A 430 -15.91 -6.74 4.28
N PHE A 431 -15.00 -7.10 3.35
CA PHE A 431 -13.81 -6.29 3.04
C PHE A 431 -14.17 -4.90 2.50
N CYS A 432 -15.16 -4.82 1.61
CA CYS A 432 -15.64 -3.55 1.07
C CYS A 432 -16.43 -2.73 2.10
N GLN A 433 -17.17 -3.37 3.00
CA GLN A 433 -17.98 -2.70 4.02
C GLN A 433 -17.17 -2.25 5.23
N TYR A 434 -15.98 -2.82 5.43
CA TYR A 434 -15.11 -2.44 6.53
C TYR A 434 -14.58 -1.01 6.38
N GLY A 435 -14.53 -0.27 7.49
CA GLY A 435 -14.25 1.17 7.50
C GLY A 435 -15.45 2.01 7.07
N ILE A 436 -15.18 3.20 6.51
CA ILE A 436 -16.21 4.10 5.96
C ILE A 436 -16.14 4.06 4.45
N LEU A 437 -17.25 3.69 3.79
CA LEU A 437 -17.40 3.75 2.33
C LEU A 437 -16.27 3.05 1.56
N GLY A 438 -15.77 1.90 2.02
CA GLY A 438 -14.76 1.11 1.31
C GLY A 438 -13.36 1.73 1.27
N GLU A 439 -13.00 2.58 2.24
CA GLU A 439 -11.72 3.30 2.30
C GLU A 439 -10.47 2.41 2.12
N TYR A 440 -10.51 1.17 2.61
CA TYR A 440 -9.41 0.20 2.49
C TYR A 440 -9.26 -0.43 1.09
N VAL A 441 -10.21 -0.19 0.19
CA VAL A 441 -10.25 -0.80 -1.16
C VAL A 441 -10.21 0.25 -2.28
N LYS A 442 -10.77 1.44 -2.04
CA LYS A 442 -11.00 2.44 -3.08
C LYS A 442 -9.75 3.11 -3.65
N GLY A 443 -8.75 3.39 -2.82
CA GLY A 443 -7.69 4.32 -3.20
C GLY A 443 -8.25 5.68 -3.64
N ASN A 444 -7.90 6.12 -4.85
CA ASN A 444 -8.41 7.35 -5.47
C ASN A 444 -9.72 7.18 -6.28
N TYR A 445 -10.41 6.04 -6.20
CA TYR A 445 -11.69 5.83 -6.86
C TYR A 445 -12.76 6.79 -6.31
N SER A 446 -13.53 7.39 -7.22
CA SER A 446 -14.63 8.28 -6.89
C SER A 446 -15.95 7.64 -7.30
N ASP A 447 -16.82 7.37 -6.31
CA ASP A 447 -18.20 6.91 -6.57
C ASP A 447 -18.91 7.80 -7.60
N ARG A 448 -18.55 9.09 -7.64
CA ARG A 448 -19.16 10.08 -8.54
C ARG A 448 -18.60 10.10 -9.96
N TYR A 449 -17.31 9.84 -10.13
CA TYR A 449 -16.59 10.16 -11.37
C TYR A 449 -15.88 8.98 -12.03
N SER A 450 -15.61 7.91 -11.28
CA SER A 450 -14.94 6.72 -11.79
C SER A 450 -15.93 5.82 -12.52
N ASP A 451 -15.41 4.97 -13.41
CA ASP A 451 -16.22 3.93 -14.06
C ASP A 451 -16.35 2.75 -13.09
N GLU A 452 -17.56 2.25 -12.86
CA GLU A 452 -17.82 1.08 -11.99
C GLU A 452 -17.02 -0.17 -12.44
N LYS A 453 -16.54 -0.23 -13.68
CA LYS A 453 -15.66 -1.31 -14.20
C LYS A 453 -14.19 -1.16 -13.81
N ASP A 454 -13.78 -0.04 -13.22
CA ASP A 454 -12.40 0.13 -12.75
C ASP A 454 -12.10 -0.82 -11.60
N LEU A 455 -13.02 -0.94 -10.64
CA LEU A 455 -12.88 -1.81 -9.48
C LEU A 455 -13.99 -2.87 -9.50
N GLU A 456 -13.63 -4.09 -9.87
CA GLU A 456 -14.55 -5.24 -9.89
C GLU A 456 -14.01 -6.37 -9.02
N GLY A 457 -14.86 -7.33 -8.67
CA GLY A 457 -14.42 -8.53 -8.00
C GLY A 457 -15.49 -9.59 -7.90
N ILE A 458 -15.14 -10.70 -7.27
CA ILE A 458 -15.97 -11.90 -7.25
C ILE A 458 -15.88 -12.62 -5.90
N PRO A 459 -17.02 -12.95 -5.27
CA PRO A 459 -17.08 -13.65 -3.99
C PRO A 459 -16.82 -15.15 -4.15
N LEU A 460 -15.60 -15.52 -4.52
CA LEU A 460 -15.16 -16.91 -4.68
C LEU A 460 -13.81 -17.14 -4.00
N GLU A 461 -13.57 -18.39 -3.61
CA GLU A 461 -12.24 -18.86 -3.28
C GLU A 461 -11.34 -18.81 -4.53
N LEU A 462 -10.08 -18.40 -4.39
CA LEU A 462 -9.15 -18.28 -5.52
C LEU A 462 -8.99 -19.60 -6.29
N SER A 463 -8.94 -20.74 -5.60
CA SER A 463 -8.86 -22.08 -6.21
C SER A 463 -10.09 -22.39 -7.09
N THR A 464 -11.28 -21.99 -6.63
CA THR A 464 -12.55 -22.13 -7.35
C THR A 464 -12.61 -21.18 -8.53
N PHE A 465 -12.15 -19.93 -8.38
CA PHE A 465 -12.05 -18.98 -9.48
C PHE A 465 -11.16 -19.51 -10.62
N ASN A 466 -9.98 -20.04 -10.29
CA ASN A 466 -9.02 -20.59 -11.25
C ASN A 466 -9.55 -21.81 -12.02
N THR A 467 -10.59 -22.48 -11.53
CA THR A 467 -11.23 -23.63 -12.21
C THR A 467 -12.61 -23.30 -12.78
N SER A 468 -13.11 -22.08 -12.57
CA SER A 468 -14.45 -21.66 -12.99
C SER A 468 -14.57 -21.40 -14.49
N ILE A 469 -15.74 -21.69 -15.05
CA ILE A 469 -16.06 -21.35 -16.44
C ILE A 469 -16.43 -19.87 -16.57
N GLN A 470 -16.22 -19.31 -17.76
CA GLN A 470 -16.46 -17.88 -18.03
C GLN A 470 -17.89 -17.44 -17.73
N ALA A 471 -18.90 -18.27 -18.04
CA ALA A 471 -20.30 -17.95 -17.77
C ALA A 471 -20.60 -17.77 -16.28
N LEU A 472 -19.91 -18.53 -15.42
CA LEU A 472 -20.05 -18.40 -13.96
C LEU A 472 -19.40 -17.11 -13.46
N ILE A 473 -18.19 -16.79 -13.96
CA ILE A 473 -17.48 -15.56 -13.63
C ILE A 473 -18.32 -14.34 -14.04
N ILE A 474 -18.82 -14.29 -15.28
CA ILE A 474 -19.68 -13.19 -15.76
C ILE A 474 -20.93 -13.01 -14.90
N ARG A 475 -21.49 -14.11 -14.37
CA ARG A 475 -22.70 -14.07 -13.54
C ARG A 475 -22.42 -13.56 -12.12
N LEU A 476 -21.27 -13.91 -11.55
CA LEU A 476 -20.97 -13.67 -10.14
C LEU A 476 -20.12 -12.42 -9.91
N GLN A 477 -19.31 -12.01 -10.89
CA GLN A 477 -18.49 -10.81 -10.78
C GLN A 477 -19.39 -9.57 -10.66
N LYS A 478 -18.98 -8.60 -9.85
CA LYS A 478 -19.68 -7.33 -9.68
C LYS A 478 -18.69 -6.16 -9.51
N PRO A 479 -19.10 -4.94 -9.87
CA PRO A 479 -18.47 -3.72 -9.38
C PRO A 479 -18.39 -3.73 -7.85
N LEU A 480 -17.22 -3.40 -7.31
CA LEU A 480 -17.02 -3.37 -5.86
C LEU A 480 -17.82 -2.26 -5.18
N GLU A 481 -18.15 -1.20 -5.94
CA GLU A 481 -18.96 -0.08 -5.45
C GLU A 481 -20.29 -0.51 -4.84
N LEU A 482 -20.88 -1.57 -5.37
CA LEU A 482 -22.15 -2.10 -4.86
C LEU A 482 -22.07 -2.62 -3.42
N TYR A 483 -20.89 -3.02 -2.95
CA TYR A 483 -20.72 -3.58 -1.61
C TYR A 483 -20.55 -2.52 -0.53
N TRP A 484 -19.83 -1.42 -0.80
CA TRP A 484 -19.64 -0.33 0.15
C TRP A 484 -20.70 0.78 0.05
N ARG A 485 -21.50 0.78 -1.02
CA ARG A 485 -22.58 1.76 -1.20
C ARG A 485 -23.60 1.62 -0.07
N THR A 486 -23.71 2.67 0.72
CA THR A 486 -24.67 2.76 1.82
C THR A 486 -25.83 3.66 1.43
N LEU A 487 -27.01 3.06 1.22
CA LEU A 487 -28.24 3.80 0.91
C LEU A 487 -28.84 4.42 2.17
N GLY A 488 -29.03 5.75 2.14
CA GLY A 488 -29.69 6.49 3.20
C GLY A 488 -31.17 6.15 3.29
N ILE A 489 -31.75 6.25 4.48
CA ILE A 489 -33.20 6.15 4.68
C ILE A 489 -33.69 7.49 5.19
N LEU A 490 -34.59 8.13 4.46
CA LEU A 490 -35.21 9.38 4.88
C LEU A 490 -36.60 9.09 5.45
N ASN A 491 -36.80 9.45 6.71
CA ASN A 491 -38.07 9.21 7.41
C ASN A 491 -38.94 10.48 7.41
N LYS A 492 -38.32 11.64 7.59
CA LYS A 492 -39.01 12.92 7.71
C LYS A 492 -38.15 14.03 7.12
N ALA A 493 -38.81 14.98 6.45
CA ALA A 493 -38.19 16.17 5.92
C ALA A 493 -39.08 17.38 6.20
N GLN A 494 -38.50 18.40 6.82
CA GLN A 494 -39.19 19.63 7.19
C GLN A 494 -38.35 20.84 6.80
N VAL A 495 -38.99 21.92 6.37
CA VAL A 495 -38.35 23.22 6.15
C VAL A 495 -39.07 24.28 6.99
N THR A 496 -38.29 25.03 7.75
CA THR A 496 -38.76 26.24 8.43
C THR A 496 -38.44 27.44 7.55
N VAL A 497 -39.47 28.19 7.17
CA VAL A 497 -39.38 29.37 6.32
C VAL A 497 -39.41 30.61 7.22
N ASN A 498 -38.27 31.28 7.34
CA ASN A 498 -38.11 32.52 8.08
C ASN A 498 -37.54 33.60 7.16
N VAL A 499 -38.43 34.35 6.50
CA VAL A 499 -38.06 35.40 5.55
C VAL A 499 -37.51 36.67 6.21
N SER A 500 -37.70 36.85 7.53
CA SER A 500 -37.16 37.96 8.30
C SER A 500 -35.71 37.73 8.77
N ASN A 501 -35.19 36.50 8.68
CA ASN A 501 -33.80 36.16 9.00
C ASN A 501 -32.82 36.56 7.88
N PRO A 502 -31.72 37.28 8.17
CA PRO A 502 -30.70 37.62 7.17
C PRO A 502 -29.90 36.42 6.62
N VAL A 503 -29.79 35.31 7.37
CA VAL A 503 -29.06 34.08 6.96
C VAL A 503 -29.87 32.84 7.35
N GLY A 504 -29.99 31.86 6.45
CA GLY A 504 -30.80 30.66 6.68
C GLY A 504 -32.29 30.93 6.60
N LYS A 505 -32.74 31.58 5.51
CA LYS A 505 -34.17 31.88 5.29
C LYS A 505 -35.01 30.61 5.16
N LEU A 506 -34.39 29.54 4.68
CA LEU A 506 -34.92 28.18 4.73
C LEU A 506 -34.00 27.37 5.62
N ILE A 507 -34.54 26.79 6.70
CA ILE A 507 -33.80 25.86 7.56
C ILE A 507 -34.44 24.49 7.41
N PHE A 508 -33.73 23.59 6.75
CA PHE A 508 -34.15 22.21 6.54
C PHE A 508 -33.74 21.36 7.74
N HIS A 509 -34.68 20.56 8.22
CA HIS A 509 -34.48 19.54 9.23
C HIS A 509 -34.92 18.21 8.63
N ILE A 510 -33.98 17.28 8.50
CA ILE A 510 -34.24 15.93 8.01
C ILE A 510 -33.91 14.91 9.09
N GLU A 511 -34.74 13.89 9.18
CA GLU A 511 -34.59 12.78 10.12
C GLU A 511 -34.57 11.48 9.32
N GLY A 512 -33.61 10.61 9.65
CA GLY A 512 -33.36 9.42 8.85
C GLY A 512 -32.41 8.45 9.51
N GLN A 513 -31.89 7.52 8.72
CA GLN A 513 -30.87 6.56 9.12
C GLN A 513 -29.83 6.44 8.00
N ARG A 514 -28.64 5.94 8.34
CA ARG A 514 -27.56 5.68 7.38
C ARG A 514 -27.13 6.92 6.60
N MET A 515 -27.18 8.09 7.22
CA MET A 515 -26.66 9.34 6.67
C MET A 515 -25.19 9.48 7.04
N ILE A 516 -24.31 9.68 6.07
CA ILE A 516 -22.86 9.66 6.31
C ILE A 516 -22.32 11.09 6.40
N PRO A 517 -21.74 11.49 7.55
CA PRO A 517 -21.18 12.84 7.71
C PRO A 517 -20.11 13.13 6.67
N GLY A 518 -20.18 14.30 6.03
CA GLY A 518 -19.25 14.66 4.95
C GLY A 518 -19.69 14.24 3.54
N TYR A 519 -20.61 13.27 3.44
CA TYR A 519 -21.04 12.66 2.17
C TYR A 519 -22.52 12.83 1.87
N LEU A 520 -23.33 13.24 2.85
CA LEU A 520 -24.76 13.41 2.68
C LEU A 520 -25.10 14.53 1.69
N ASN A 521 -25.89 14.19 0.68
CA ASN A 521 -26.49 15.08 -0.29
C ASN A 521 -28.01 14.96 -0.18
N VAL A 522 -28.72 16.06 -0.44
CA VAL A 522 -30.16 16.17 -0.36
C VAL A 522 -30.67 16.67 -1.71
N LYS A 523 -31.56 15.89 -2.33
CA LYS A 523 -32.30 16.28 -3.54
C LYS A 523 -33.67 16.81 -3.15
N ILE A 524 -33.99 18.01 -3.61
CA ILE A 524 -35.28 18.68 -3.42
C ILE A 524 -35.88 18.94 -4.80
N PHE A 525 -37.15 18.61 -5.00
CA PHE A 525 -37.80 18.72 -6.30
C PHE A 525 -39.31 18.92 -6.18
N GLU A 526 -39.95 19.45 -7.22
CA GLU A 526 -41.41 19.55 -7.29
C GLU A 526 -42.02 18.15 -7.50
N LEU A 527 -42.86 17.72 -6.56
CA LEU A 527 -43.51 16.42 -6.61
C LEU A 527 -44.81 16.47 -7.43
N ARG A 528 -45.64 17.49 -7.17
CA ARG A 528 -46.90 17.75 -7.91
C ARG A 528 -47.48 19.12 -7.56
N ASP A 529 -48.47 19.55 -8.33
CA ASP A 529 -49.34 20.64 -7.95
C ASP A 529 -50.25 20.25 -6.77
N LYS A 530 -50.55 21.23 -5.91
CA LYS A 530 -51.59 21.10 -4.89
C LYS A 530 -52.97 21.07 -5.54
N THR A 531 -53.87 20.27 -4.98
CA THR A 531 -55.27 20.30 -5.40
C THR A 531 -55.96 21.55 -4.83
N GLN A 532 -57.06 21.98 -5.46
CA GLN A 532 -57.84 23.11 -4.94
C GLN A 532 -58.37 22.84 -3.52
N GLU A 533 -58.70 21.57 -3.21
CA GLU A 533 -59.13 21.18 -1.87
C GLU A 533 -58.02 21.33 -0.83
N GLU A 534 -56.77 20.97 -1.16
CA GLU A 534 -55.60 21.18 -0.29
C GLU A 534 -55.33 22.67 -0.05
N ILE A 535 -55.42 23.50 -1.10
CA ILE A 535 -55.26 24.96 -0.99
C ILE A 535 -56.38 25.57 -0.13
N ASP A 536 -57.62 25.15 -0.34
CA ASP A 536 -58.78 25.62 0.42
C ASP A 536 -58.73 25.17 1.88
N GLN A 537 -58.21 23.97 2.14
CA GLN A 537 -58.01 23.43 3.48
C GLN A 537 -56.88 24.14 4.22
N GLU A 538 -55.73 24.38 3.58
CA GLU A 538 -54.63 25.17 4.15
C GLU A 538 -55.06 26.62 4.40
N GLN A 539 -55.86 27.22 3.51
CA GLN A 539 -56.47 28.54 3.75
C GLN A 539 -57.46 28.51 4.92
N LYS A 540 -58.26 27.46 5.07
CA LYS A 540 -59.13 27.26 6.24
C LYS A 540 -58.33 27.03 7.52
N GLU A 541 -57.21 26.33 7.48
CA GLU A 541 -56.33 26.09 8.62
C GLU A 541 -55.54 27.34 9.00
N MET A 542 -55.07 28.15 8.04
CA MET A 542 -54.50 29.47 8.30
C MET A 542 -55.55 30.43 8.87
N ASN A 543 -56.76 30.47 8.29
CA ASN A 543 -57.87 31.26 8.82
C ASN A 543 -58.31 30.75 10.20
N ASN A 544 -58.27 29.44 10.46
CA ASN A 544 -58.55 28.86 11.77
C ASN A 544 -57.40 29.09 12.76
N LYS A 545 -56.12 29.09 12.37
CA LYS A 545 -54.98 29.40 13.25
C LYS A 545 -55.02 30.88 13.61
N TYR A 546 -55.34 31.75 12.66
CA TYR A 546 -55.64 33.17 12.88
C TYR A 546 -56.86 33.36 13.80
N ASN A 547 -57.98 32.66 13.54
CA ASN A 547 -59.18 32.72 14.38
C ASN A 547 -58.99 32.06 15.75
N LYS A 548 -58.15 31.03 15.88
CA LYS A 548 -57.82 30.33 17.13
C LYS A 548 -56.83 31.14 17.95
N ASN A 549 -55.94 31.91 17.32
CA ASN A 549 -55.13 32.95 17.99
C ASN A 549 -56.03 34.10 18.49
N ILE A 550 -57.08 34.47 17.74
CA ILE A 550 -58.15 35.36 18.23
C ILE A 550 -58.98 34.72 19.35
N LEU A 551 -59.26 33.41 19.31
CA LEU A 551 -60.05 32.70 20.33
C LEU A 551 -59.25 32.36 21.61
N LYS A 552 -57.93 32.20 21.50
CA LYS A 552 -57.00 32.01 22.64
C LYS A 552 -56.83 33.32 23.42
N LEU A 553 -57.05 34.47 22.78
CA LEU A 553 -57.21 35.78 23.43
C LEU A 553 -58.52 35.88 24.26
N LEU A 554 -59.51 35.00 24.04
CA LEU A 554 -60.86 35.10 24.61
C LEU A 554 -61.27 33.95 25.55
N LYS A 555 -60.40 32.97 25.83
CA LYS A 555 -60.68 31.89 26.81
C LYS A 555 -59.52 31.64 27.77
N ARG A 556 -59.20 32.64 28.60
CA ARG A 556 -58.58 32.46 29.92
C ARG A 556 -59.67 32.56 30.99
N THR A 557 -60.37 31.45 31.26
CA THR A 557 -60.99 31.10 32.56
C THR A 557 -61.78 29.78 32.44
N SER A 558 -61.20 28.67 32.91
CA SER A 558 -61.82 27.66 33.79
C SER A 558 -61.07 26.32 33.73
N SER A 559 -60.75 25.78 34.90
CA SER A 559 -59.96 24.58 35.21
C SER A 559 -60.65 23.22 34.98
N GLN A 560 -59.87 22.16 34.72
CA GLN A 560 -59.68 20.91 35.51
C GLN A 560 -59.32 19.67 34.64
N PHE A 561 -58.32 18.90 35.10
CA PHE A 561 -57.84 17.57 34.64
C PHE A 561 -58.91 16.47 34.76
N PRO A 562 -58.86 15.34 33.98
CA PRO A 562 -58.05 14.17 34.38
C PRO A 562 -57.50 13.26 33.25
N ILE A 563 -56.63 12.35 33.71
CA ILE A 563 -55.79 11.30 33.09
C ILE A 563 -56.60 10.16 32.44
N THR A 564 -56.09 9.54 31.35
CA THR A 564 -56.12 8.06 31.18
C THR A 564 -55.07 7.52 30.18
N LEU A 565 -54.31 6.50 30.60
CA LEU A 565 -53.56 5.54 29.76
C LEU A 565 -54.50 4.63 28.96
N LYS A 566 -54.07 4.16 27.78
CA LYS A 566 -54.11 2.72 27.42
C LYS A 566 -53.28 2.36 26.18
N HIS A 567 -52.61 1.21 26.31
CA HIS A 567 -51.84 0.40 25.36
C HIS A 567 -52.54 0.03 24.04
N GLN A 568 -51.75 -0.24 22.99
CA GLN A 568 -51.52 -1.56 22.35
C GLN A 568 -50.60 -1.39 21.11
N THR A 569 -49.36 -1.87 21.13
CA THR A 569 -48.87 -3.14 20.54
C THR A 569 -49.38 -3.45 19.13
N GLY A 570 -48.48 -3.37 18.14
CA GLY A 570 -48.61 -3.94 16.80
C GLY A 570 -47.23 -4.42 16.34
N ASN A 571 -47.13 -5.73 16.11
CA ASN A 571 -45.94 -6.50 15.80
C ASN A 571 -45.75 -6.57 14.26
N HIS A 572 -44.57 -7.05 13.83
CA HIS A 572 -44.19 -7.46 12.46
C HIS A 572 -43.69 -6.32 11.54
N GLN A 573 -42.69 -6.48 10.67
CA GLN A 573 -42.04 -7.68 10.13
C GLN A 573 -40.69 -7.25 9.52
N GLN A 574 -39.66 -8.05 9.73
CA GLN A 574 -38.36 -7.89 9.07
C GLN A 574 -38.52 -8.33 7.61
N ILE A 575 -38.45 -7.38 6.67
CA ILE A 575 -38.53 -7.64 5.22
C ILE A 575 -37.10 -7.70 4.69
N SER A 576 -36.71 -8.88 4.21
CA SER A 576 -35.52 -9.12 3.41
C SER A 576 -35.68 -8.52 2.02
N ILE A 577 -34.77 -7.64 1.60
CA ILE A 577 -34.72 -7.10 0.25
C ILE A 577 -33.84 -8.01 -0.61
N SER A 578 -34.40 -8.55 -1.68
CA SER A 578 -33.68 -9.34 -2.68
C SER A 578 -32.80 -8.44 -3.54
N SER A 579 -31.50 -8.66 -3.51
CA SER A 579 -30.50 -7.97 -4.33
C SER A 579 -30.42 -8.57 -5.73
N ASP A 580 -31.27 -8.12 -6.65
CA ASP A 580 -31.07 -8.37 -8.08
C ASP A 580 -31.75 -7.29 -8.93
N SER A 581 -31.03 -6.20 -9.24
CA SER A 581 -31.30 -5.41 -10.44
C SER A 581 -30.02 -4.68 -10.88
N ARG A 582 -29.66 -4.89 -12.15
CA ARG A 582 -28.78 -3.98 -12.87
C ARG A 582 -29.55 -2.67 -13.00
N ILE A 583 -29.08 -1.60 -12.34
CA ILE A 583 -29.73 -0.29 -12.43
C ILE A 583 -29.34 0.32 -13.78
N GLU A 584 -30.20 0.16 -14.78
CA GLU A 584 -30.22 1.11 -15.90
C GLU A 584 -30.66 2.46 -15.32
N LYS A 585 -29.81 3.50 -15.39
CA LYS A 585 -30.13 4.87 -14.98
C LYS A 585 -31.33 5.39 -15.78
N ASN A 586 -32.55 5.18 -15.26
CA ASN A 586 -33.74 5.89 -15.69
C ASN A 586 -33.70 7.30 -15.07
N LEU A 587 -33.01 8.22 -15.73
CA LEU A 587 -33.02 9.63 -15.37
C LEU A 587 -34.43 10.20 -15.57
N ARG A 588 -35.26 10.17 -14.52
CA ARG A 588 -36.46 11.01 -14.45
C ARG A 588 -36.01 12.44 -14.15
N ASN A 589 -36.26 13.36 -15.08
CA ASN A 589 -36.07 14.79 -14.82
C ASN A 589 -37.30 15.31 -14.06
N TYR A 590 -37.13 15.64 -12.78
CA TYR A 590 -38.13 16.40 -12.04
C TYR A 590 -37.96 17.90 -12.33
N ASP A 591 -39.07 18.63 -12.44
CA ASP A 591 -39.04 20.08 -12.62
C ASP A 591 -38.49 20.77 -11.35
N ASN A 592 -37.65 21.80 -11.53
CA ASN A 592 -37.02 22.58 -10.46
C ASN A 592 -36.25 21.75 -9.41
N GLU A 593 -35.44 20.79 -9.87
CA GLU A 593 -34.55 20.00 -9.02
C GLU A 593 -33.38 20.81 -8.44
N ILE A 594 -33.13 20.65 -7.15
CA ILE A 594 -31.99 21.20 -6.42
C ILE A 594 -31.27 20.07 -5.70
N ILE A 595 -29.97 19.93 -5.90
CA ILE A 595 -29.10 19.04 -5.11
C ILE A 595 -28.22 19.90 -4.20
N TYR A 596 -28.37 19.71 -2.90
CA TYR A 596 -27.59 20.39 -1.87
C TYR A 596 -26.65 19.38 -1.18
N PRO A 597 -25.38 19.72 -0.92
CA PRO A 597 -24.71 20.98 -1.26
C PRO A 597 -24.43 21.17 -2.77
N PRO A 598 -24.34 22.41 -3.29
CA PRO A 598 -23.93 22.68 -4.67
C PRO A 598 -22.54 22.11 -4.99
N GLU A 599 -22.27 21.80 -6.26
CA GLU A 599 -21.01 21.15 -6.66
C GLU A 599 -19.76 21.99 -6.41
N ASP A 600 -19.87 23.32 -6.56
CA ASP A 600 -18.74 24.25 -6.50
C ASP A 600 -18.44 24.75 -5.08
N GLU A 601 -19.25 24.37 -4.08
CA GLU A 601 -19.18 24.88 -2.71
C GLU A 601 -18.98 23.73 -1.69
N SER A 602 -17.82 23.07 -1.75
CA SER A 602 -17.40 21.96 -0.86
C SER A 602 -17.26 22.32 0.63
N ILE A 603 -17.72 23.50 1.06
CA ILE A 603 -17.54 24.06 2.41
C ILE A 603 -18.82 23.91 3.26
N PHE A 604 -19.97 23.63 2.64
CA PHE A 604 -21.23 23.42 3.34
C PHE A 604 -21.49 21.93 3.56
N LEU A 605 -20.71 21.31 4.45
CA LEU A 605 -21.04 19.95 4.91
C LEU A 605 -22.34 19.99 5.71
N ILE A 606 -23.27 19.08 5.42
CA ILE A 606 -24.49 18.94 6.23
C ILE A 606 -24.07 18.31 7.57
N PRO A 607 -24.22 19.03 8.70
CA PRO A 607 -23.98 18.46 10.02
C PRO A 607 -25.02 17.38 10.32
N ILE A 608 -24.56 16.27 10.90
CA ILE A 608 -25.40 15.13 11.27
C ILE A 608 -25.18 14.84 12.75
N GLU A 609 -26.26 14.73 13.50
CA GLU A 609 -26.26 14.28 14.88
C GLU A 609 -26.75 12.84 14.96
N GLY A 610 -26.06 12.01 15.75
CA GLY A 610 -26.34 10.59 15.90
C GLY A 610 -25.38 9.67 15.15
N GLU A 611 -25.28 8.43 15.62
CA GLU A 611 -24.44 7.39 15.01
C GLU A 611 -25.13 6.78 13.77
N ILE A 612 -24.36 6.33 12.78
CA ILE A 612 -24.85 5.79 11.49
C ILE A 612 -25.84 4.62 11.67
N GLN A 613 -25.66 3.81 12.72
CA GLN A 613 -26.51 2.65 13.04
C GLN A 613 -27.86 3.02 13.69
N ASN A 614 -28.04 4.28 14.07
CA ASN A 614 -29.21 4.78 14.80
C ASN A 614 -30.01 5.79 13.95
N ASN A 615 -31.12 6.29 14.52
CA ASN A 615 -31.77 7.46 13.96
C ASN A 615 -30.84 8.67 14.07
N GLN A 616 -30.74 9.39 12.96
CA GLN A 616 -29.90 10.56 12.80
C GLN A 616 -30.75 11.75 12.41
N THR A 617 -30.32 12.94 12.83
CA THR A 617 -30.91 14.21 12.41
C THR A 617 -29.85 15.02 11.68
N ALA A 618 -30.26 15.72 10.62
CA ALA A 618 -29.37 16.61 9.89
C ALA A 618 -30.07 17.94 9.62
N THR A 619 -29.34 19.04 9.75
CA THR A 619 -29.89 20.40 9.63
C THR A 619 -29.02 21.26 8.75
N PHE A 620 -29.60 21.93 7.75
CA PHE A 620 -28.87 22.82 6.86
C PHE A 620 -29.72 24.01 6.42
N GLY A 621 -29.05 25.13 6.12
CA GLY A 621 -29.69 26.39 5.77
C GLY A 621 -29.49 26.76 4.31
N MET A 622 -30.51 27.35 3.69
CA MET A 622 -30.43 28.01 2.38
C MET A 622 -30.89 29.47 2.49
N ASN A 623 -30.19 30.37 1.79
CA ASN A 623 -30.52 31.80 1.79
C ASN A 623 -31.52 32.20 0.70
N GLU A 624 -31.47 31.53 -0.46
CA GLU A 624 -32.42 31.76 -1.55
C GLU A 624 -33.69 30.97 -1.27
N TYR A 625 -34.83 31.64 -1.29
CA TYR A 625 -36.14 31.08 -0.89
C TYR A 625 -37.21 31.22 -1.97
N LYS A 626 -36.99 32.06 -3.00
CA LYS A 626 -38.03 32.38 -4.00
C LYS A 626 -38.39 31.20 -4.89
N TRP A 627 -37.53 30.18 -4.96
CA TRP A 627 -37.80 28.94 -5.69
C TRP A 627 -38.86 28.07 -5.00
N LEU A 628 -39.07 28.21 -3.69
CA LEU A 628 -40.00 27.40 -2.92
C LEU A 628 -41.44 27.97 -3.02
N ASN A 629 -42.20 27.56 -4.03
CA ASN A 629 -43.60 27.93 -4.20
C ASN A 629 -44.55 27.00 -3.42
N TYR A 630 -44.35 26.91 -2.10
CA TYR A 630 -45.11 26.02 -1.22
C TYR A 630 -46.62 26.30 -1.19
N LYS A 631 -47.08 27.46 -1.70
CA LYS A 631 -48.52 27.80 -1.76
C LYS A 631 -49.27 27.06 -2.86
N GLN A 632 -48.57 26.63 -3.92
CA GLN A 632 -49.18 25.99 -5.08
C GLN A 632 -48.61 24.59 -5.34
N LYS A 633 -47.43 24.28 -4.78
CA LYS A 633 -46.68 23.06 -5.07
C LYS A 633 -46.46 22.22 -3.82
N VAL A 634 -46.42 20.91 -4.02
CA VAL A 634 -45.92 19.93 -3.05
C VAL A 634 -44.50 19.55 -3.46
N TYR A 635 -43.56 19.61 -2.52
CA TYR A 635 -42.16 19.27 -2.76
C TYR A 635 -41.82 17.90 -2.18
N GLY A 636 -40.93 17.18 -2.86
CA GLY A 636 -40.33 15.93 -2.40
C GLY A 636 -38.87 16.15 -2.00
N ILE A 637 -38.41 15.35 -1.02
CA ILE A 637 -37.01 15.24 -0.63
C ILE A 637 -36.55 13.78 -0.72
N ALA A 638 -35.31 13.61 -1.16
CA ALA A 638 -34.55 12.38 -1.09
C ALA A 638 -33.11 12.67 -0.66
N ILE A 639 -32.40 11.65 -0.18
CA ILE A 639 -31.01 11.76 0.27
C ILE A 639 -30.10 10.80 -0.47
N SER A 640 -28.81 11.09 -0.49
CA SER A 640 -27.79 10.24 -1.09
C SER A 640 -26.46 10.41 -0.38
N ASN A 641 -25.72 9.33 -0.17
CA ASN A 641 -24.34 9.38 0.35
C ASN A 641 -23.29 9.36 -0.79
N ASP A 642 -23.68 9.09 -2.03
CA ASP A 642 -22.78 9.03 -3.20
C ASP A 642 -23.11 10.11 -4.26
N ARG A 643 -24.17 10.90 -4.01
CA ARG A 643 -24.74 11.91 -4.93
C ARG A 643 -25.26 11.34 -6.25
N ASN A 644 -25.26 10.02 -6.41
CA ASN A 644 -25.69 9.33 -7.62
C ASN A 644 -27.07 8.72 -7.44
N ILE A 645 -27.25 7.90 -6.39
CA ILE A 645 -28.51 7.23 -6.11
C ILE A 645 -29.19 7.95 -4.96
N PHE A 646 -30.38 8.48 -5.25
CA PHE A 646 -31.19 9.17 -4.25
C PHE A 646 -32.29 8.25 -3.74
N THR A 647 -32.38 8.14 -2.42
CA THR A 647 -33.31 7.28 -1.71
C THR A 647 -34.19 8.09 -0.77
N GLY A 648 -35.40 7.61 -0.55
CA GLY A 648 -36.38 8.23 0.34
C GLY A 648 -36.82 7.29 1.46
N LYS A 649 -38.15 7.11 1.58
CA LYS A 649 -38.78 6.21 2.55
C LYS A 649 -38.25 4.79 2.39
N ASP A 650 -38.03 4.13 3.51
CA ASP A 650 -37.56 2.74 3.59
C ASP A 650 -36.24 2.46 2.83
N GLY A 651 -35.51 3.50 2.42
CA GLY A 651 -34.31 3.37 1.58
C GLY A 651 -34.59 3.03 0.12
N LEU A 652 -35.84 3.18 -0.34
CA LEU A 652 -36.23 2.93 -1.73
C LEU A 652 -35.68 4.01 -2.65
N ILE A 653 -35.22 3.59 -3.84
CA ILE A 653 -34.69 4.46 -4.89
C ILE A 653 -35.86 5.21 -5.54
N ILE A 654 -35.78 6.54 -5.55
CA ILE A 654 -36.89 7.40 -6.01
C ILE A 654 -37.12 7.33 -7.53
N GLU A 655 -36.14 6.85 -8.28
CA GLU A 655 -36.23 6.68 -9.74
C GLU A 655 -37.07 5.43 -10.10
N ASP A 656 -37.06 4.44 -9.21
CA ASP A 656 -37.81 3.19 -9.34
C ASP A 656 -39.24 3.30 -8.77
N ASP A 657 -39.42 4.05 -7.67
CA ASP A 657 -40.72 4.29 -7.03
C ASP A 657 -40.90 5.76 -6.62
N GLU A 658 -41.81 6.48 -7.27
CA GLU A 658 -42.13 7.87 -6.92
C GLU A 658 -42.70 8.02 -5.50
N ASN A 659 -43.31 6.97 -4.93
CA ASN A 659 -43.82 7.00 -3.57
C ASN A 659 -42.72 6.93 -2.51
N ALA A 660 -41.49 6.58 -2.93
CA ALA A 660 -40.32 6.63 -2.06
C ALA A 660 -39.99 8.06 -1.65
N ALA A 661 -40.33 9.08 -2.46
CA ALA A 661 -40.07 10.47 -2.12
C ALA A 661 -40.74 10.84 -0.77
N VAL A 662 -39.98 11.51 0.10
CA VAL A 662 -40.53 12.04 1.36
C VAL A 662 -41.08 13.43 1.09
N GLN A 663 -42.36 13.63 1.35
CA GLN A 663 -42.98 14.94 1.19
C GLN A 663 -42.37 15.93 2.19
N LEU A 664 -41.99 17.11 1.68
CA LEU A 664 -41.45 18.19 2.48
C LEU A 664 -42.56 18.88 3.27
N GLU A 665 -42.49 18.81 4.60
CA GLU A 665 -43.35 19.58 5.48
C GLU A 665 -42.85 21.04 5.57
N VAL A 666 -43.74 22.01 5.34
CA VAL A 666 -43.38 23.44 5.34
C VAL A 666 -43.96 24.11 6.58
N ILE A 667 -43.10 24.64 7.44
CA ILE A 667 -43.47 25.47 8.60
C ILE A 667 -43.15 26.93 8.27
N ILE A 668 -44.12 27.81 8.46
CA ILE A 668 -43.95 29.26 8.36
C ILE A 668 -43.80 29.82 9.76
N GLU A 669 -42.67 30.47 10.04
CA GLU A 669 -42.54 31.33 11.22
C GLU A 669 -43.17 32.69 10.88
N ASP A 670 -44.38 32.92 11.36
CA ASP A 670 -45.01 34.23 11.28
C ASP A 670 -44.40 35.13 12.36
N ASP A 671 -44.05 36.37 11.99
CA ASP A 671 -43.47 37.40 12.87
C ASP A 671 -44.36 37.75 14.10
N VAL A 672 -45.56 37.16 14.24
CA VAL A 672 -46.53 37.39 15.32
C VAL A 672 -46.25 36.55 16.58
N GLU A 673 -45.50 35.45 16.50
CA GLU A 673 -45.17 34.63 17.69
C GLU A 673 -44.10 35.29 18.59
N LYS A 674 -43.26 36.19 18.06
CA LYS A 674 -42.28 36.95 18.85
C LYS A 674 -42.92 37.91 19.85
N GLU A 675 -44.08 38.48 19.55
CA GLU A 675 -44.76 39.38 20.49
C GLU A 675 -45.40 38.64 21.68
N GLN A 676 -45.65 37.32 21.57
CA GLN A 676 -46.26 36.55 22.68
C GLN A 676 -45.23 35.98 23.67
N GLU A 677 -43.99 35.75 23.25
CA GLU A 677 -42.90 35.41 24.19
C GLU A 677 -42.41 36.65 24.94
N GLU A 678 -42.38 37.82 24.29
CA GLU A 678 -42.04 39.08 24.95
C GLU A 678 -43.13 39.58 25.92
N GLN A 679 -44.41 39.33 25.65
CA GLN A 679 -45.52 39.76 26.53
C GLN A 679 -45.84 38.79 27.68
N GLN A 680 -45.44 37.51 27.62
CA GLN A 680 -45.54 36.62 28.78
C GLN A 680 -44.44 36.86 29.82
N GLN A 681 -43.43 37.66 29.47
CA GLN A 681 -42.32 38.00 30.35
C GLN A 681 -42.58 39.27 31.18
N GLU A 682 -43.54 40.13 30.80
CA GLU A 682 -43.84 41.38 31.52
C GLU A 682 -44.90 41.26 32.64
N GLU A 683 -45.71 40.18 32.69
CA GLU A 683 -46.73 39.97 33.75
C GLU A 683 -46.32 38.99 34.87
N GLN A 684 -45.08 38.49 34.88
CA GLN A 684 -44.54 37.64 35.97
C GLN A 684 -43.44 38.30 36.82
N ASP A 685 -43.20 39.61 36.63
CA ASP A 685 -42.13 40.34 37.34
C ASP A 685 -42.56 41.02 38.66
N GLU A 686 -43.81 40.90 39.08
CA GLU A 686 -44.22 41.31 40.44
C GLU A 686 -44.75 40.10 41.24
N GLU A 687 -44.06 39.81 42.35
CA GLU A 687 -44.32 38.71 43.30
C GLU A 687 -43.83 37.31 42.91
N LYS A 688 -42.51 37.15 42.79
CA LYS A 688 -41.74 36.37 43.80
C LYS A 688 -40.26 36.29 43.44
N LYS A 689 -39.47 36.54 44.49
CA LYS A 689 -38.07 36.16 44.70
C LYS A 689 -37.02 37.08 44.08
N GLU A 690 -36.64 38.01 44.94
CA GLU A 690 -35.29 38.17 45.49
C GLU A 690 -34.59 36.83 45.85
N LYS A 691 -34.42 35.96 44.85
CA LYS A 691 -33.48 34.84 44.74
C LYS A 691 -33.19 34.62 43.25
N SER A 692 -32.59 35.63 42.60
CA SER A 692 -31.56 35.33 41.60
C SER A 692 -30.32 34.91 42.40
N LEU A 693 -29.64 33.81 42.16
CA LEU A 693 -29.00 33.41 40.92
C LEU A 693 -28.72 31.89 41.04
N THR A 694 -29.54 31.05 40.42
CA THR A 694 -29.22 29.61 40.25
C THR A 694 -29.85 29.09 38.96
N VAL A 695 -29.50 29.76 37.85
CA VAL A 695 -29.50 29.17 36.49
C VAL A 695 -28.06 29.09 35.95
N GLY A 696 -27.07 29.49 36.76
CA GLY A 696 -25.64 29.32 36.47
C GLY A 696 -25.08 27.91 36.67
N ILE A 697 -25.88 26.84 36.59
CA ILE A 697 -25.39 25.46 36.85
C ILE A 697 -25.54 24.49 35.66
N ILE A 698 -26.30 24.79 34.60
CA ILE A 698 -26.37 23.87 33.42
C ILE A 698 -25.55 24.37 32.22
N TRP A 699 -25.37 25.69 32.05
CA TRP A 699 -24.31 26.23 31.17
C TRP A 699 -22.91 26.26 31.83
N GLY A 700 -22.84 25.93 33.13
CA GLY A 700 -21.59 25.83 33.88
C GLY A 700 -20.81 24.52 33.69
N ILE A 701 -21.43 23.48 33.10
CA ILE A 701 -20.79 22.17 32.90
C ILE A 701 -20.19 22.05 31.48
N ALA A 702 -20.74 22.74 30.48
CA ALA A 702 -20.18 22.76 29.12
C ALA A 702 -19.02 23.77 28.95
N VAL A 703 -19.06 24.91 29.65
CA VAL A 703 -17.96 25.90 29.62
C VAL A 703 -16.89 25.61 30.69
N GLY A 704 -17.27 24.97 31.80
CA GLY A 704 -16.31 24.51 32.82
C GLY A 704 -15.42 23.34 32.37
N SER A 705 -15.93 22.46 31.50
CA SER A 705 -15.16 21.35 30.93
C SER A 705 -14.11 21.82 29.92
N LEU A 706 -14.38 22.88 29.15
CA LEU A 706 -13.37 23.50 28.27
C LEU A 706 -12.26 24.21 29.05
N VAL A 707 -12.57 24.83 30.18
CA VAL A 707 -11.54 25.45 31.05
C VAL A 707 -10.72 24.38 31.79
N ILE A 708 -11.35 23.29 32.25
CA ILE A 708 -10.62 22.17 32.88
C ILE A 708 -9.74 21.43 31.87
N VAL A 709 -10.21 21.22 30.64
CA VAL A 709 -9.39 20.63 29.56
C VAL A 709 -8.26 21.57 29.15
N ALA A 710 -8.50 22.88 29.03
CA ALA A 710 -7.43 23.84 28.78
C ALA A 710 -6.42 23.91 29.93
N VAL A 711 -6.85 23.83 31.19
CA VAL A 711 -5.98 23.78 32.36
C VAL A 711 -5.23 22.45 32.45
N ILE A 712 -5.83 21.32 32.09
CA ILE A 712 -5.14 20.01 31.99
C ILE A 712 -4.12 20.04 30.85
N ILE A 713 -4.46 20.60 29.70
CA ILE A 713 -3.52 20.78 28.57
C ILE A 713 -2.37 21.70 28.98
N ILE A 714 -2.65 22.80 29.68
CA ILE A 714 -1.60 23.70 30.21
C ILE A 714 -0.77 22.99 31.28
N ILE A 715 -1.36 22.19 32.18
CA ILE A 715 -0.63 21.41 33.18
C ILE A 715 0.22 20.32 32.52
N VAL A 716 -0.26 19.67 31.46
CA VAL A 716 0.50 18.68 30.68
C VAL A 716 1.63 19.33 29.92
N ILE A 717 1.40 20.50 29.29
CA ILE A 717 2.44 21.28 28.61
C ILE A 717 3.48 21.77 29.63
N VAL A 718 3.06 22.30 30.78
CA VAL A 718 3.96 22.75 31.85
C VAL A 718 4.71 21.56 32.46
N SER A 719 4.07 20.42 32.67
CA SER A 719 4.71 19.19 33.17
C SER A 719 5.69 18.62 32.15
N PHE A 720 5.37 18.68 30.85
CA PHE A 720 6.26 18.28 29.77
C PHE A 720 7.47 19.23 29.66
N VAL A 721 7.26 20.54 29.80
CA VAL A 721 8.33 21.54 29.83
C VAL A 721 9.21 21.39 31.07
N ILE A 722 8.64 21.15 32.25
CA ILE A 722 9.38 20.90 33.50
C ILE A 722 10.13 19.56 33.42
N SER A 723 9.52 18.50 32.88
CA SER A 723 10.17 17.20 32.67
C SER A 723 11.32 17.30 31.66
N LYS A 724 11.15 18.08 30.59
CA LYS A 724 12.21 18.37 29.62
C LYS A 724 13.33 19.21 30.25
N LYS A 725 13.00 20.15 31.15
CA LYS A 725 13.98 20.96 31.90
C LYS A 725 14.73 20.14 32.95
N LEU A 726 14.07 19.23 33.67
CA LEU A 726 14.67 18.28 34.62
C LEU A 726 15.52 17.21 33.92
N ARG A 727 15.10 16.70 32.75
CA ARG A 727 15.92 15.81 31.92
C ARG A 727 17.16 16.53 31.39
N ARG A 728 17.05 17.82 31.05
CA ARG A 728 18.18 18.65 30.63
C ARG A 728 19.14 18.96 31.80
N GLN A 729 18.63 19.20 33.01
CA GLN A 729 19.45 19.34 34.23
C GLN A 729 20.13 18.04 34.62
N LYS A 730 19.44 16.89 34.62
CA LYS A 730 20.05 15.58 34.89
C LYS A 730 21.09 15.19 33.84
N ARG A 731 20.89 15.58 32.58
CA ARG A 731 21.87 15.40 31.51
C ARG A 731 23.08 16.31 31.70
N LEU A 732 22.89 17.56 32.10
CA LEU A 732 23.99 18.47 32.46
C LEU A 732 24.75 18.04 33.72
N GLU A 733 24.08 17.52 34.75
CA GLU A 733 24.74 16.93 35.93
C GLU A 733 25.51 15.66 35.58
N LYS A 734 24.98 14.82 34.68
CA LYS A 734 25.66 13.60 34.21
C LYS A 734 26.88 13.94 33.34
N GLU A 735 26.77 14.94 32.47
CA GLU A 735 27.88 15.48 31.68
C GLU A 735 28.93 16.17 32.58
N HIS A 736 28.53 16.82 33.68
CA HIS A 736 29.42 17.46 34.65
C HIS A 736 30.10 16.46 35.62
N LEU A 737 29.45 15.35 35.95
CA LEU A 737 30.02 14.22 36.70
C LEU A 737 30.97 13.38 35.85
N GLU A 738 30.71 13.24 34.55
CA GLU A 738 31.62 12.57 33.60
C GLU A 738 32.86 13.43 33.26
N GLN A 739 32.80 14.76 33.41
CA GLN A 739 33.95 15.66 33.24
C GLN A 739 34.87 15.79 34.46
N PHE A 740 34.41 15.46 35.67
CA PHE A 740 35.22 15.55 36.92
C PHE A 740 35.47 14.19 37.59
N GLY A 741 35.04 13.09 36.97
CA GLY A 741 35.22 11.70 37.43
C GLY A 741 36.29 10.90 36.68
N LYS A 742 37.29 11.57 36.10
CA LYS A 742 38.51 10.95 35.56
C LYS A 742 39.75 11.67 36.06
#